data_AF-A0A812K2A3-F1
#
_entry.id   AF-A0A812K2A3-F1
#
_cell.length_a   1.000
_cell.length_b   1.000
_cell.length_c   1.000
_cell.angle_alpha   90.00
_cell.angle_beta   90.00
_cell.angle_gamma   90.00
#
_symmetry.space_group_name_H-M   'P 1'
#
loop_
_entity.id
_entity.type
_entity.pdbx_description
1 polymer ?
#
loop_
_entity_poly.entity_id
_entity_poly.type
_entity_poly.pdbx_seq_one_letter_code
_entity_poly.pdbx_strand_id
1 'polypeptide(L)'
;MDAFRPHVIMGASKGGVYIVGLWRRGYWRGPTVLINAHPTCRQIPEEANVVVAVGSNDEVFTVWIVGHLVFTVQAIRQEVDATSQNSTSTSSPTNNESRIDSQLSPMLATVTLRPEDTSRITLGDRAHGGTIIQYVNCSCALKPLEGSHLMKIGPTDVSNLASFSIAPLWAKLLNHSGAYTISVEPPRSRYADYARVASGFAPALVALVLALYALPLALHQLWCHTALSPVSQAGGSEAASEAGATSSVASWVRHNSAIPLEQVEEELQLSMEPAQKMQDIRFTMVMDKCFAVQLSLLYFTGKFFASAFFTLPLVQIVPKFVIVTLMESLLQAVSCGCVFHGLKQTAASPLARPGAKCPTKVNIKLASVLNEQLFKTMVAYGIVLANIMIAIPRLAGFLVELSNLKRLALEDSAFVINVLNDFLLKMLFFRFMLDASLQARMVRLHVEAALDKVLSVHKQTGTEATPSHEGRIDTQKMKTLHAYIVKLVIDVLPCLATIGMPAAVFVVCSWVSYVLFALKLFSGSAISQMEYGTIQAILVEAVAFELPAVACLFPLTAVSDACDELRIRLNTLRAVSGADDDKHIRMTEVYMQQENNGQGMGFVMYGTGMVVNKGMDAHFGTWDLDSIVYPVQRPDLEALMHTGGQNKTFLYWTADSGRLPSGQISRQGDTHNQESLLHHDVLPRLIDATLCKEGPEMHFHRTWKERLSRERNNAELWLGYSPEQIMRLWSTNGHQSGKHLHDVPMGTEEYRMVNAAFKALPIEQQAYILSPPETWAPVRALRIQRVENGPQGDASWKPYYKSLLRSLEDQGVEFEPGTHTCWAFHGCNNEALESIVNNPVCGFQPLASGTRSTTLWGSGTYFARDAKYVADGGFCGAPNADGTRRIGACAPRTSCWR
;
A
#
# COMPACT_ATOMS: atom_id res chain seq x y z
N MET A 1 -22.64 19.79 -8.07
CA MET A 1 -22.90 18.80 -9.13
C MET A 1 -23.68 19.42 -10.26
N ASP A 2 -24.78 20.12 -9.98
CA ASP A 2 -25.66 20.74 -10.98
C ASP A 2 -24.98 21.77 -11.90
N ALA A 3 -23.96 22.48 -11.39
CA ALA A 3 -23.15 23.40 -12.20
C ALA A 3 -22.13 22.69 -13.10
N PHE A 4 -21.51 21.61 -12.60
CA PHE A 4 -20.46 20.88 -13.33
C PHE A 4 -21.05 19.90 -14.37
N ARG A 5 -22.26 19.38 -14.11
CA ARG A 5 -22.99 18.42 -14.95
C ARG A 5 -22.08 17.30 -15.49
N PRO A 6 -21.38 16.55 -14.60
CA PRO A 6 -20.53 15.48 -15.06
C PRO A 6 -21.38 14.42 -15.77
N HIS A 7 -20.84 13.83 -16.83
CA HIS A 7 -21.46 12.67 -17.48
C HIS A 7 -21.24 11.40 -16.65
N VAL A 8 -20.10 11.31 -15.96
CA VAL A 8 -19.66 10.19 -15.14
C VAL A 8 -18.85 10.71 -13.96
N ILE A 9 -18.95 10.05 -12.80
CA ILE A 9 -17.99 10.23 -11.71
C ILE A 9 -17.13 8.98 -11.61
N MET A 10 -15.83 9.17 -11.46
CA MET A 10 -14.92 8.08 -11.13
C MET A 10 -14.36 8.31 -9.74
N GLY A 11 -14.26 7.25 -8.95
CA GLY A 11 -13.58 7.27 -7.65
C GLY A 11 -12.68 6.08 -7.51
N ALA A 12 -11.41 6.34 -7.21
CA ALA A 12 -10.44 5.30 -6.90
C ALA A 12 -10.18 5.24 -5.40
N SER A 13 -10.15 4.04 -4.82
CA SER A 13 -9.78 3.80 -3.42
C SER A 13 -10.57 4.69 -2.45
N LYS A 14 -9.90 5.58 -1.70
CA LYS A 14 -10.49 6.58 -0.79
C LYS A 14 -11.53 7.49 -1.46
N GLY A 15 -11.41 7.71 -2.78
CA GLY A 15 -12.39 8.41 -3.61
C GLY A 15 -13.81 7.83 -3.49
N GLY A 16 -13.92 6.51 -3.27
CA GLY A 16 -15.20 5.82 -3.08
C GLY A 16 -16.01 6.33 -1.90
N VAL A 17 -15.38 6.81 -0.81
CA VAL A 17 -16.09 7.36 0.35
C VAL A 17 -16.93 8.58 -0.03
N TYR A 18 -16.37 9.46 -0.86
CA TYR A 18 -17.05 10.67 -1.30
C TYR A 18 -18.22 10.34 -2.21
N ILE A 19 -18.05 9.37 -3.12
CA ILE A 19 -19.12 8.90 -4.01
C ILE A 19 -20.29 8.33 -3.20
N VAL A 20 -20.01 7.47 -2.21
CA VAL A 20 -21.04 6.96 -1.30
C VAL A 20 -21.75 8.11 -0.57
N GLY A 21 -21.00 9.14 -0.15
CA GLY A 21 -21.54 10.35 0.44
C GLY A 21 -22.45 11.16 -0.50
N LEU A 22 -22.12 11.21 -1.80
CA LEU A 22 -22.94 11.85 -2.84
C LEU A 22 -24.22 11.06 -3.11
N TRP A 23 -24.12 9.74 -3.22
CA TRP A 23 -25.28 8.85 -3.41
C TRP A 23 -26.27 8.96 -2.24
N ARG A 24 -25.78 8.84 -1.00
CA ARG A 24 -26.62 8.91 0.22
C ARG A 24 -27.34 10.25 0.38
N ARG A 25 -26.73 11.35 -0.09
CA ARG A 25 -27.33 12.69 -0.06
C ARG A 25 -28.21 12.99 -1.28
N GLY A 26 -28.27 12.08 -2.26
CA GLY A 26 -28.98 12.31 -3.51
C GLY A 26 -28.35 13.36 -4.42
N TYR A 27 -27.10 13.77 -4.16
CA TYR A 27 -26.39 14.77 -4.98
C TYR A 27 -25.82 14.20 -6.28
N TRP A 28 -25.75 12.89 -6.37
CA TRP A 28 -25.39 12.17 -7.58
C TRP A 28 -26.17 10.87 -7.62
N ARG A 29 -26.75 10.54 -8.78
CA ARG A 29 -27.39 9.26 -9.08
C ARG A 29 -27.03 8.78 -10.50
N GLY A 30 -25.99 9.38 -11.08
CA GLY A 30 -25.59 9.14 -12.46
C GLY A 30 -24.51 8.06 -12.61
N PRO A 31 -24.02 7.86 -13.84
CA PRO A 31 -22.96 6.92 -14.19
C PRO A 31 -21.74 7.01 -13.26
N THR A 32 -21.29 5.89 -12.70
CA THR A 32 -20.17 5.87 -11.75
C THR A 32 -19.18 4.74 -12.01
N VAL A 33 -17.89 5.04 -12.00
CA VAL A 33 -16.81 4.04 -12.02
C VAL A 33 -16.13 4.03 -10.64
N LEU A 34 -16.08 2.87 -10.00
CA LEU A 34 -15.33 2.66 -8.76
C LEU A 34 -14.11 1.78 -9.05
N ILE A 35 -12.91 2.28 -8.79
CA ILE A 35 -11.66 1.50 -8.86
C ILE A 35 -11.27 1.18 -7.42
N ASN A 36 -11.19 -0.09 -7.05
CA ASN A 36 -11.02 -0.55 -5.67
C ASN A 36 -12.09 0.07 -4.76
N ALA A 37 -13.33 -0.42 -4.87
CA ALA A 37 -14.46 0.15 -4.15
C ALA A 37 -14.20 0.21 -2.63
N HIS A 38 -14.38 1.39 -2.03
CA HIS A 38 -14.15 1.57 -0.60
C HIS A 38 -15.12 0.70 0.24
N PRO A 39 -14.68 0.08 1.36
CA PRO A 39 -15.53 -0.77 2.20
C PRO A 39 -16.81 -0.13 2.79
N THR A 40 -16.92 1.19 2.72
CA THR A 40 -18.14 1.93 3.11
C THR A 40 -19.24 1.86 2.05
N CYS A 41 -18.88 1.48 0.82
CA CYS A 41 -19.79 1.21 -0.29
C CYS A 41 -20.48 -0.14 -0.05
N ARG A 42 -21.57 -0.10 0.72
CA ARG A 42 -22.40 -1.27 1.05
C ARG A 42 -23.64 -1.42 0.16
N GLN A 43 -23.92 -0.41 -0.67
CA GLN A 43 -25.09 -0.37 -1.53
C GLN A 43 -24.80 0.52 -2.75
N ILE A 44 -25.25 0.08 -3.92
CA ILE A 44 -25.23 0.80 -5.18
C ILE A 44 -26.65 1.36 -5.45
N PRO A 45 -26.82 2.61 -5.91
CA PRO A 45 -28.12 3.13 -6.33
C PRO A 45 -28.74 2.28 -7.46
N GLU A 46 -30.04 1.97 -7.35
CA GLU A 46 -30.76 1.14 -8.33
C GLU A 46 -30.81 1.80 -9.73
N GLU A 47 -30.87 3.12 -9.77
CA GLU A 47 -31.01 3.93 -10.97
C GLU A 47 -29.67 4.20 -11.69
N ALA A 48 -28.53 4.00 -11.00
CA ALA A 48 -27.22 4.40 -11.49
C ALA A 48 -26.53 3.27 -12.24
N ASN A 49 -26.02 3.55 -13.45
CA ASN A 49 -25.05 2.68 -14.09
C ASN A 49 -23.74 2.73 -13.27
N VAL A 50 -23.29 1.59 -12.74
CA VAL A 50 -22.07 1.51 -11.93
C VAL A 50 -21.14 0.40 -12.42
N VAL A 51 -19.90 0.77 -12.70
CA VAL A 51 -18.81 -0.19 -12.88
C VAL A 51 -17.99 -0.24 -11.60
N VAL A 52 -17.67 -1.44 -11.14
CA VAL A 52 -16.69 -1.68 -10.08
C VAL A 52 -15.53 -2.47 -10.65
N ALA A 53 -14.35 -1.88 -10.66
CA ALA A 53 -13.11 -2.51 -11.10
C ALA A 53 -12.24 -2.84 -9.87
N VAL A 54 -11.82 -4.10 -9.72
CA VAL A 54 -11.02 -4.56 -8.58
C VAL A 54 -9.98 -5.60 -9.03
N GLY A 55 -8.75 -5.45 -8.53
CA GLY A 55 -7.69 -6.46 -8.67
C GLY A 55 -7.80 -7.55 -7.60
N SER A 56 -7.60 -8.82 -7.96
CA SER A 56 -7.69 -9.91 -6.98
C SER A 56 -6.61 -9.91 -5.92
N ASN A 57 -5.52 -9.17 -6.17
CA ASN A 57 -4.38 -9.05 -5.28
C ASN A 57 -4.34 -7.64 -4.63
N ASP A 58 -5.50 -7.00 -4.44
CA ASP A 58 -5.63 -5.71 -3.74
C ASP A 58 -5.51 -5.87 -2.21
N GLU A 59 -4.61 -5.11 -1.59
CA GLU A 59 -4.24 -5.19 -0.17
C GLU A 59 -4.46 -3.88 0.64
N VAL A 60 -5.02 -2.79 0.10
CA VAL A 60 -4.69 -1.42 0.62
C VAL A 60 -5.65 -0.78 1.67
N PHE A 61 -6.86 -1.26 1.96
CA PHE A 61 -7.77 -0.53 2.87
C PHE A 61 -7.50 -0.75 4.38
N THR A 62 -6.80 0.18 5.06
CA THR A 62 -6.51 0.07 6.51
C THR A 62 -7.22 1.14 7.36
N VAL A 63 -7.97 0.74 8.40
CA VAL A 63 -8.50 1.63 9.46
C VAL A 63 -7.81 1.30 10.79
N TRP A 64 -7.01 2.24 11.33
CA TRP A 64 -6.45 2.14 12.68
C TRP A 64 -7.49 2.50 13.74
N ILE A 65 -8.31 1.53 14.15
CA ILE A 65 -9.10 1.63 15.39
C ILE A 65 -8.84 0.37 16.24
N VAL A 66 -8.02 0.54 17.29
CA VAL A 66 -8.04 -0.22 18.56
C VAL A 66 -7.87 -1.76 18.46
N GLY A 67 -7.13 -2.26 17.46
CA GLY A 67 -6.93 -3.71 17.27
C GLY A 67 -5.84 -4.37 18.14
N HIS A 68 -4.85 -3.61 18.60
CA HIS A 68 -3.67 -4.19 19.28
C HIS A 68 -3.95 -4.75 20.69
N LEU A 69 -5.08 -4.38 21.31
CA LEU A 69 -5.46 -4.89 22.64
C LEU A 69 -6.36 -6.14 22.55
N VAL A 70 -7.07 -6.34 21.45
CA VAL A 70 -8.06 -7.44 21.30
C VAL A 70 -7.41 -8.69 20.73
N PHE A 71 -6.49 -8.58 19.77
CA PHE A 71 -5.83 -9.74 19.16
C PHE A 71 -4.90 -10.50 20.12
N THR A 72 -4.21 -9.78 21.02
CA THR A 72 -3.39 -10.43 22.06
C THR A 72 -4.25 -11.16 23.08
N VAL A 73 -5.44 -10.65 23.41
CA VAL A 73 -6.37 -11.30 24.36
C VAL A 73 -7.08 -12.49 23.71
N GLN A 74 -7.40 -12.45 22.42
CA GLN A 74 -8.06 -13.55 21.70
C GLN A 74 -7.11 -14.72 21.39
N ALA A 75 -5.85 -14.45 21.05
CA ALA A 75 -4.83 -15.48 20.86
C ALA A 75 -4.55 -16.23 22.17
N ILE A 76 -4.45 -15.51 23.29
CA ILE A 76 -4.29 -16.10 24.64
C ILE A 76 -5.54 -16.91 25.03
N ARG A 77 -6.75 -16.47 24.67
CA ARG A 77 -7.99 -17.18 25.00
C ARG A 77 -8.18 -18.47 24.19
N GLN A 78 -7.82 -18.48 22.91
CA GLN A 78 -7.88 -19.69 22.07
C GLN A 78 -6.84 -20.74 22.49
N GLU A 79 -5.68 -20.32 22.99
CA GLU A 79 -4.65 -21.24 23.50
C GLU A 79 -5.05 -21.85 24.86
N VAL A 80 -5.78 -21.09 25.70
CA VAL A 80 -6.36 -21.59 26.96
C VAL A 80 -7.54 -22.55 26.72
N ASP A 81 -8.42 -22.25 25.76
CA ASP A 81 -9.58 -23.10 25.44
C ASP A 81 -9.17 -24.40 24.73
N ALA A 82 -8.12 -24.37 23.88
CA ALA A 82 -7.54 -25.57 23.25
C ALA A 82 -6.88 -26.52 24.26
N THR A 83 -6.41 -25.99 25.40
CA THR A 83 -5.86 -26.81 26.49
C THR A 83 -6.95 -27.44 27.36
N SER A 84 -8.17 -26.88 27.36
CA SER A 84 -9.30 -27.35 28.18
C SER A 84 -10.17 -28.43 27.51
N GLN A 85 -10.11 -28.61 26.19
CA GLN A 85 -11.03 -29.53 25.47
C GLN A 85 -10.48 -30.95 25.25
N ASN A 86 -9.24 -31.25 25.64
CA ASN A 86 -8.65 -32.59 25.44
C ASN A 86 -8.88 -33.58 26.60
N SER A 87 -9.84 -33.32 27.48
CA SER A 87 -10.13 -34.23 28.60
C SER A 87 -11.63 -34.43 28.85
N THR A 88 -12.32 -35.18 27.98
CA THR A 88 -13.53 -35.94 28.37
C THR A 88 -13.98 -36.96 27.30
N SER A 89 -14.22 -38.20 27.77
CA SER A 89 -15.15 -39.24 27.24
C SER A 89 -14.72 -40.00 25.96
N THR A 90 -14.95 -41.31 25.74
CA THR A 90 -15.65 -42.39 26.48
C THR A 90 -15.33 -43.77 25.85
N SER A 91 -15.63 -44.79 26.63
CA SER A 91 -15.43 -46.25 26.52
C SER A 91 -16.33 -47.05 25.54
N SER A 92 -15.75 -48.11 24.94
CA SER A 92 -16.29 -49.49 24.69
C SER A 92 -17.40 -49.76 23.64
N PRO A 93 -17.66 -51.03 23.22
CA PRO A 93 -16.76 -52.12 22.76
C PRO A 93 -17.29 -52.87 21.50
N THR A 94 -16.53 -53.80 20.88
CA THR A 94 -17.04 -55.11 20.38
C THR A 94 -15.92 -56.05 19.88
N ASN A 95 -16.19 -57.34 20.04
CA ASN A 95 -15.38 -58.54 19.81
C ASN A 95 -15.12 -58.88 18.32
N ASN A 96 -14.00 -59.54 18.00
CA ASN A 96 -14.01 -60.91 17.48
C ASN A 96 -12.62 -61.55 17.34
N GLU A 97 -12.61 -62.87 17.47
CA GLU A 97 -11.48 -63.80 17.56
C GLU A 97 -10.71 -64.02 16.23
N SER A 98 -9.40 -64.27 16.33
CA SER A 98 -8.75 -65.59 16.06
C SER A 98 -7.37 -65.52 15.38
N ARG A 99 -6.47 -66.39 15.90
CA ARG A 99 -5.43 -67.18 15.21
C ARG A 99 -3.99 -66.60 15.00
N ILE A 100 -3.16 -66.88 16.00
CA ILE A 100 -1.86 -67.59 16.03
C ILE A 100 -0.85 -67.48 14.85
N ASP A 101 0.35 -67.03 15.26
CA ASP A 101 1.74 -67.34 14.88
C ASP A 101 2.59 -66.50 13.91
N SER A 102 3.74 -66.14 14.49
CA SER A 102 5.07 -65.84 13.92
C SER A 102 5.32 -64.46 13.29
N GLN A 103 6.04 -63.61 14.01
CA GLN A 103 7.44 -63.25 13.71
C GLN A 103 7.91 -62.07 14.59
N LEU A 104 9.10 -62.26 15.16
CA LEU A 104 9.87 -61.24 15.89
C LEU A 104 10.23 -60.05 14.97
N SER A 105 10.02 -58.84 15.49
CA SER A 105 10.82 -57.66 15.16
C SER A 105 10.80 -56.70 16.36
N PRO A 106 11.91 -56.50 17.08
CA PRO A 106 12.00 -55.39 18.02
C PRO A 106 12.19 -54.09 17.23
N MET A 107 11.28 -53.13 17.42
CA MET A 107 11.48 -51.76 16.97
C MET A 107 12.73 -51.18 17.64
N LEU A 108 13.80 -51.03 16.87
CA LEU A 108 14.94 -50.20 17.21
C LEU A 108 14.54 -48.71 17.13
N ALA A 109 14.62 -48.00 18.25
CA ALA A 109 14.74 -46.54 18.23
C ALA A 109 16.23 -46.18 18.24
N THR A 110 16.71 -45.56 17.17
CA THR A 110 18.07 -45.02 17.07
C THR A 110 18.07 -43.57 17.54
N VAL A 111 18.84 -43.26 18.60
CA VAL A 111 19.07 -41.89 19.07
C VAL A 111 20.51 -41.51 18.74
N THR A 112 20.68 -40.40 18.03
CA THR A 112 22.01 -39.84 17.71
C THR A 112 22.16 -38.52 18.49
N LEU A 113 23.12 -38.45 19.39
CA LEU A 113 23.49 -37.21 20.09
C LEU A 113 24.79 -36.66 19.49
N ARG A 114 24.82 -35.34 19.24
CA ARG A 114 26.04 -34.62 18.84
C ARG A 114 26.65 -33.89 20.05
N PRO A 115 27.97 -33.61 20.05
CA PRO A 115 28.73 -33.29 21.27
C PRO A 115 28.56 -31.87 21.82
N GLU A 116 27.65 -31.08 21.28
CA GLU A 116 27.58 -29.65 21.57
C GLU A 116 26.13 -29.27 21.84
N ASP A 117 25.69 -29.46 23.10
CA ASP A 117 24.66 -28.65 23.77
C ASP A 117 24.36 -29.21 25.17
N THR A 118 24.51 -28.37 26.19
CA THR A 118 24.10 -28.65 27.58
C THR A 118 22.59 -28.87 27.66
N SER A 119 22.16 -30.10 27.86
CA SER A 119 20.74 -30.48 27.93
C SER A 119 20.25 -30.55 29.38
N ARG A 120 19.09 -29.93 29.63
CA ARG A 120 18.34 -30.01 30.91
C ARG A 120 17.38 -31.19 30.81
N ILE A 121 17.40 -32.10 31.79
CA ILE A 121 16.47 -33.22 31.88
C ILE A 121 15.50 -32.96 33.04
N THR A 122 14.20 -33.01 32.76
CA THR A 122 13.15 -32.84 33.77
C THR A 122 12.29 -34.10 33.80
N LEU A 123 12.14 -34.72 34.98
CA LEU A 123 11.30 -35.89 35.19
C LEU A 123 10.02 -35.47 35.93
N GLY A 124 8.88 -35.70 35.30
CA GLY A 124 7.55 -35.47 35.86
C GLY A 124 6.79 -36.77 36.08
N ASP A 125 6.05 -36.84 37.18
CA ASP A 125 5.14 -37.95 37.46
C ASP A 125 3.71 -37.57 37.04
N ARG A 126 3.13 -38.37 36.14
CA ARG A 126 1.79 -38.13 35.59
C ARG A 126 0.69 -38.33 36.62
N ALA A 127 0.91 -39.10 37.68
CA ALA A 127 -0.14 -39.39 38.65
C ALA A 127 -0.43 -38.19 39.57
N HIS A 128 0.55 -37.32 39.84
CA HIS A 128 0.46 -36.31 40.91
C HIS A 128 0.84 -34.88 40.51
N GLY A 129 1.12 -34.62 39.22
CA GLY A 129 1.26 -33.25 38.70
C GLY A 129 2.44 -32.43 39.26
N GLY A 130 3.44 -33.07 39.87
CA GLY A 130 4.62 -32.41 40.44
C GLY A 130 5.92 -32.77 39.71
N THR A 131 6.81 -31.79 39.52
CA THR A 131 8.18 -32.00 39.05
C THR A 131 9.05 -32.54 40.18
N ILE A 132 9.68 -33.70 39.99
CA ILE A 132 10.36 -34.40 41.11
C ILE A 132 11.85 -34.06 41.19
N ILE A 133 12.59 -33.87 40.08
CA ILE A 133 14.03 -33.51 40.13
C ILE A 133 14.45 -32.58 38.97
N GLN A 134 15.04 -31.44 39.34
CA GLN A 134 15.79 -30.45 38.55
C GLN A 134 17.32 -30.67 38.46
N TYR A 135 17.94 -31.19 37.38
CA TYR A 135 19.40 -31.09 37.22
C TYR A 135 19.83 -30.09 36.14
N VAL A 136 20.82 -29.27 36.46
CA VAL A 136 21.49 -28.36 35.53
C VAL A 136 23.00 -28.50 35.75
N ASN A 137 23.71 -28.74 34.64
CA ASN A 137 25.16 -28.71 34.47
C ASN A 137 25.92 -30.03 34.73
N CYS A 138 26.22 -30.76 33.64
CA CYS A 138 27.26 -31.77 33.60
C CYS A 138 28.38 -31.28 32.67
N SER A 139 29.24 -30.41 33.17
CA SER A 139 30.47 -29.98 32.48
C SER A 139 31.68 -30.67 33.11
N CYS A 140 31.74 -31.99 33.03
CA CYS A 140 32.99 -32.71 33.27
C CYS A 140 32.95 -34.15 32.73
N ALA A 141 34.02 -34.50 32.02
CA ALA A 141 34.46 -35.85 31.63
C ALA A 141 33.77 -36.52 30.43
N LEU A 142 34.12 -36.08 29.22
CA LEU A 142 34.38 -37.00 28.11
C LEU A 142 35.72 -36.59 27.46
N LYS A 143 36.67 -37.53 27.38
CA LYS A 143 37.88 -37.34 26.54
C LYS A 143 37.44 -37.35 25.07
N PRO A 144 38.02 -36.49 24.21
CA PRO A 144 37.64 -36.47 22.80
C PRO A 144 38.13 -37.76 22.13
N LEU A 145 37.21 -38.48 21.48
CA LEU A 145 37.52 -39.58 20.58
C LEU A 145 37.36 -39.07 19.15
N GLU A 146 38.47 -39.02 18.41
CA GLU A 146 38.47 -38.74 16.98
C GLU A 146 37.92 -39.93 16.19
N GLY A 147 37.01 -39.65 15.26
CA GLY A 147 36.48 -40.63 14.30
C GLY A 147 35.08 -41.15 14.68
N SER A 148 34.12 -40.89 13.80
CA SER A 148 32.76 -41.41 13.90
C SER A 148 32.72 -42.90 13.58
N HIS A 149 32.73 -43.75 14.61
CA HIS A 149 32.37 -45.17 14.48
C HIS A 149 31.17 -45.52 15.36
N LEU A 150 30.19 -46.16 14.75
CA LEU A 150 29.00 -46.74 15.40
C LEU A 150 29.43 -47.87 16.34
N MET A 151 29.05 -47.79 17.62
CA MET A 151 29.19 -48.91 18.55
C MET A 151 27.83 -49.34 19.09
N LYS A 152 27.56 -50.64 18.99
CA LYS A 152 26.35 -51.31 19.51
C LYS A 152 26.59 -51.66 20.97
N ILE A 153 25.87 -51.05 21.90
CA ILE A 153 25.95 -51.40 23.33
C ILE A 153 24.87 -52.45 23.61
N GLY A 154 25.29 -53.65 24.04
CA GLY A 154 24.40 -54.70 24.51
C GLY A 154 24.00 -54.49 25.98
N PRO A 155 22.92 -55.14 26.46
CA PRO A 155 22.37 -54.97 27.82
C PRO A 155 23.31 -55.38 28.97
N THR A 156 24.51 -55.89 28.66
CA THR A 156 25.52 -56.34 29.63
C THR A 156 26.85 -55.61 29.52
N ASP A 157 26.99 -54.61 28.64
CA ASP A 157 28.25 -53.87 28.50
C ASP A 157 28.25 -52.62 29.39
N VAL A 158 28.73 -52.79 30.63
CA VAL A 158 28.82 -51.75 31.67
C VAL A 158 30.25 -51.25 31.88
N SER A 159 31.17 -51.58 30.97
CA SER A 159 32.60 -51.38 31.17
C SER A 159 33.05 -49.91 31.20
N ASN A 160 32.23 -48.97 30.70
CA ASN A 160 32.64 -47.55 30.54
C ASN A 160 31.64 -46.51 31.11
N LEU A 161 30.74 -46.89 32.02
CA LEU A 161 29.80 -45.94 32.64
C LEU A 161 30.08 -45.77 34.14
N ALA A 162 30.26 -44.53 34.57
CA ALA A 162 30.50 -44.23 35.98
C ALA A 162 29.24 -44.50 36.82
N SER A 163 29.40 -45.28 37.88
CA SER A 163 28.34 -45.93 38.66
C SER A 163 27.41 -44.99 39.44
N PHE A 164 27.79 -43.72 39.63
CA PHE A 164 27.09 -42.81 40.55
C PHE A 164 25.86 -42.08 39.96
N SER A 165 25.67 -42.07 38.63
CA SER A 165 24.56 -41.33 38.00
C SER A 165 23.37 -42.21 37.60
N ILE A 166 23.56 -43.53 37.45
CA ILE A 166 22.52 -44.45 36.95
C ILE A 166 21.84 -45.23 38.08
N ALA A 167 22.50 -45.43 39.22
CA ALA A 167 21.95 -46.20 40.35
C ALA A 167 20.62 -45.63 40.90
N PRO A 168 20.39 -44.30 41.04
CA PRO A 168 19.12 -43.78 41.54
C PRO A 168 17.97 -43.90 40.53
N LEU A 169 18.29 -43.86 39.22
CA LEU A 169 17.32 -43.98 38.13
C LEU A 169 16.85 -45.44 38.00
N TRP A 170 17.79 -46.39 38.07
CA TRP A 170 17.51 -47.82 38.05
C TRP A 170 16.79 -48.30 39.31
N ALA A 171 17.15 -47.81 40.50
CA ALA A 171 16.48 -48.16 41.76
C ALA A 171 15.02 -47.67 41.83
N LYS A 172 14.66 -46.62 41.08
CA LYS A 172 13.27 -46.14 40.96
C LYS A 172 12.49 -46.87 39.86
N LEU A 173 13.12 -47.18 38.72
CA LEU A 173 12.52 -47.95 37.63
C LEU A 173 12.22 -49.42 38.01
N LEU A 174 13.03 -50.03 38.89
CA LEU A 174 12.80 -51.38 39.39
C LEU A 174 11.68 -51.48 40.45
N ASN A 175 11.36 -50.39 41.15
CA ASN A 175 10.41 -50.39 42.27
C ASN A 175 9.03 -49.83 41.93
N HIS A 176 8.80 -49.26 40.74
CA HIS A 176 7.49 -48.78 40.33
C HIS A 176 7.16 -49.22 38.90
N SER A 177 6.09 -49.99 38.76
CA SER A 177 5.52 -50.43 37.48
C SER A 177 4.67 -49.31 36.84
N GLY A 178 5.31 -48.20 36.48
CA GLY A 178 4.68 -47.07 35.78
C GLY A 178 5.45 -46.71 34.52
N ALA A 179 4.75 -46.41 33.44
CA ALA A 179 5.36 -45.93 32.20
C ALA A 179 5.81 -44.47 32.37
N TYR A 180 7.10 -44.20 32.19
CA TYR A 180 7.66 -42.85 32.25
C TYR A 180 7.75 -42.25 30.83
N THR A 181 7.41 -40.98 30.69
CA THR A 181 7.61 -40.23 29.44
C THR A 181 8.76 -39.25 29.64
N ILE A 182 9.87 -39.47 28.93
CA ILE A 182 10.99 -38.53 28.91
C ILE A 182 10.70 -37.55 27.77
N SER A 183 10.41 -36.29 28.12
CA SER A 183 10.28 -35.20 27.15
C SER A 183 11.63 -34.52 27.00
N VAL A 184 12.15 -34.51 25.78
CA VAL A 184 13.30 -33.71 25.39
C VAL A 184 12.76 -32.53 24.59
N GLU A 185 12.85 -31.32 25.15
CA GLU A 185 12.49 -30.12 24.40
C GLU A 185 13.50 -29.88 23.26
N PRO A 186 13.05 -29.62 22.03
CA PRO A 186 13.94 -29.27 20.94
C PRO A 186 14.59 -27.90 21.24
N PRO A 187 15.80 -27.63 20.72
CA PRO A 187 16.44 -26.33 20.91
C PRO A 187 15.50 -25.25 20.38
N ARG A 188 15.34 -24.16 21.15
CA ARG A 188 14.55 -22.98 20.75
C ARG A 188 14.81 -22.71 19.27
N SER A 189 13.74 -22.74 18.47
CA SER A 189 13.89 -22.62 17.03
C SER A 189 14.56 -21.27 16.77
N ARG A 190 15.72 -21.32 16.09
CA ARG A 190 16.38 -20.12 15.57
C ARG A 190 15.40 -19.29 14.73
N TYR A 191 14.33 -19.90 14.24
CA TYR A 191 13.23 -19.28 13.51
C TYR A 191 12.46 -18.22 14.31
N ALA A 192 12.29 -18.38 15.63
CA ALA A 192 11.64 -17.36 16.45
C ALA A 192 12.54 -16.12 16.66
N ASP A 193 13.85 -16.36 16.80
CA ASP A 193 14.83 -15.27 16.86
C ASP A 193 15.05 -14.63 15.48
N TYR A 194 15.04 -15.41 14.38
CA TYR A 194 15.03 -14.90 13.01
C TYR A 194 13.74 -14.17 12.68
N ALA A 195 12.59 -14.56 13.22
CA ALA A 195 11.32 -13.86 13.01
C ALA A 195 11.30 -12.52 13.76
N ARG A 196 11.85 -12.46 14.98
CA ARG A 196 12.03 -11.20 15.74
C ARG A 196 13.08 -10.29 15.10
N VAL A 197 14.17 -10.86 14.59
CA VAL A 197 15.16 -10.10 13.83
C VAL A 197 14.58 -9.66 12.50
N ALA A 198 13.85 -10.50 11.76
CA ALA A 198 13.26 -10.14 10.46
C ALA A 198 12.15 -9.10 10.60
N SER A 199 11.33 -9.16 11.67
CA SER A 199 10.27 -8.18 11.90
C SER A 199 10.79 -6.80 12.33
N GLY A 200 11.96 -6.71 12.97
CA GLY A 200 12.64 -5.44 13.24
C GLY A 200 13.59 -4.99 12.13
N PHE A 201 14.26 -5.93 11.45
CA PHE A 201 15.29 -5.67 10.45
C PHE A 201 14.70 -5.31 9.09
N ALA A 202 13.54 -5.86 8.69
CA ALA A 202 12.94 -5.51 7.40
C ALA A 202 12.43 -4.04 7.38
N PRO A 203 11.68 -3.54 8.39
CA PRO A 203 11.32 -2.12 8.45
C PRO A 203 12.55 -1.22 8.60
N ALA A 204 13.57 -1.66 9.34
CA ALA A 204 14.83 -0.93 9.46
C ALA A 204 15.60 -0.86 8.16
N LEU A 205 15.64 -1.94 7.39
CA LEU A 205 16.31 -2.01 6.11
C LEU A 205 15.55 -1.17 5.07
N VAL A 206 14.22 -1.18 5.09
CA VAL A 206 13.38 -0.33 4.24
C VAL A 206 13.57 1.15 4.63
N ALA A 207 13.49 1.50 5.91
CA ALA A 207 13.75 2.87 6.37
C ALA A 207 15.19 3.33 6.05
N LEU A 208 16.17 2.42 6.17
CA LEU A 208 17.55 2.68 5.79
C LEU A 208 17.70 2.84 4.27
N VAL A 209 17.05 2.02 3.45
CA VAL A 209 17.07 2.14 1.98
C VAL A 209 16.40 3.44 1.55
N LEU A 210 15.25 3.78 2.13
CA LEU A 210 14.54 5.03 1.89
C LEU A 210 15.38 6.24 2.33
N ALA A 211 16.03 6.16 3.49
CA ALA A 211 16.96 7.19 3.93
C ALA A 211 18.19 7.25 3.02
N LEU A 212 18.79 6.14 2.62
CA LEU A 212 19.93 6.11 1.70
C LEU A 212 19.57 6.58 0.29
N TYR A 213 18.30 6.56 -0.10
CA TYR A 213 17.83 7.08 -1.40
C TYR A 213 17.42 8.55 -1.33
N ALA A 214 16.65 8.92 -0.29
CA ALA A 214 16.14 10.28 -0.10
C ALA A 214 17.21 11.24 0.45
N LEU A 215 18.11 10.75 1.31
CA LEU A 215 19.11 11.57 1.97
C LEU A 215 20.17 12.11 1.00
N PRO A 216 20.74 11.34 0.05
CA PRO A 216 21.64 11.91 -0.95
C PRO A 216 20.94 12.93 -1.86
N LEU A 217 19.66 12.71 -2.21
CA LEU A 217 18.89 13.68 -2.99
C LEU A 217 18.64 14.97 -2.21
N ALA A 218 18.23 14.86 -0.95
CA ALA A 218 17.99 15.99 -0.06
C ALA A 218 19.30 16.72 0.26
N LEU A 219 20.39 16.01 0.55
CA LEU A 219 21.71 16.58 0.77
C LEU A 219 22.29 17.20 -0.49
N HIS A 220 22.05 16.63 -1.67
CA HIS A 220 22.44 17.20 -2.96
C HIS A 220 21.66 18.50 -3.22
N GLN A 221 20.34 18.52 -3.03
CA GLN A 221 19.53 19.74 -3.13
C GLN A 221 19.99 20.80 -2.11
N LEU A 222 20.24 20.38 -0.87
CA LEU A 222 20.77 21.24 0.19
C LEU A 222 22.12 21.82 -0.20
N TRP A 223 23.05 21.00 -0.69
CA TRP A 223 24.40 21.37 -1.12
C TRP A 223 24.36 22.31 -2.33
N CYS A 224 23.56 21.99 -3.35
CA CYS A 224 23.36 22.85 -4.51
C CYS A 224 22.82 24.23 -4.12
N HIS A 225 21.94 24.31 -3.13
CA HIS A 225 21.40 25.58 -2.65
C HIS A 225 22.32 26.33 -1.66
N THR A 226 23.20 25.64 -0.92
CA THR A 226 24.01 26.24 0.17
C THR A 226 25.48 26.45 -0.12
N ALA A 227 26.12 25.52 -0.84
CA ALA A 227 27.57 25.50 -1.04
C ALA A 227 28.00 26.22 -2.33
N LEU A 228 27.11 26.28 -3.33
CA LEU A 228 27.39 26.89 -4.63
C LEU A 228 26.82 28.31 -4.79
N SER A 229 25.99 28.77 -3.85
CA SER A 229 25.52 30.16 -3.83
C SER A 229 26.51 31.02 -3.04
N PRO A 230 27.41 31.80 -3.68
CA PRO A 230 28.20 32.76 -2.94
C PRO A 230 27.25 33.69 -2.19
N VAL A 231 27.51 33.90 -0.90
CA VAL A 231 26.89 34.99 -0.13
C VAL A 231 27.46 36.29 -0.69
N SER A 232 26.95 36.72 -1.85
CA SER A 232 27.29 38.00 -2.42
C SER A 232 26.74 39.08 -1.51
N GLN A 233 27.66 39.89 -1.01
CA GLN A 233 27.43 41.01 -0.10
C GLN A 233 26.28 41.90 -0.57
N ALA A 234 25.46 42.30 0.40
CA ALA A 234 24.58 43.43 0.25
C ALA A 234 25.41 44.69 -0.06
N GLY A 235 25.28 45.22 -1.27
CA GLY A 235 25.85 46.50 -1.65
C GLY A 235 26.34 46.50 -3.09
N GLY A 236 25.49 46.92 -4.02
CA GLY A 236 25.91 47.15 -5.41
C GLY A 236 24.77 46.97 -6.40
N SER A 237 24.27 48.11 -6.87
CA SER A 237 23.39 48.25 -8.02
C SER A 237 23.98 47.58 -9.27
N GLU A 238 23.07 47.14 -10.16
CA GLU A 238 23.26 46.72 -11.56
C GLU A 238 23.63 45.27 -11.91
N ALA A 239 22.91 44.80 -12.94
CA ALA A 239 23.09 43.61 -13.78
C ALA A 239 22.40 42.31 -13.32
N ALA A 240 21.11 42.20 -13.65
CA ALA A 240 20.43 40.92 -13.83
C ALA A 240 20.57 40.46 -15.30
N SER A 241 21.38 39.44 -15.56
CA SER A 241 21.20 38.60 -16.75
C SER A 241 21.54 37.15 -16.42
N GLU A 242 20.60 36.28 -16.81
CA GLU A 242 20.77 34.83 -17.06
C GLU A 242 20.86 33.89 -15.86
N ALA A 243 19.67 33.46 -15.40
CA ALA A 243 19.44 32.07 -15.04
C ALA A 243 18.07 31.63 -15.59
N GLY A 244 18.06 30.58 -16.40
CA GLY A 244 16.99 30.20 -17.30
C GLY A 244 15.76 29.55 -16.67
N ALA A 245 14.65 29.68 -17.40
CA ALA A 245 13.40 28.91 -17.32
C ALA A 245 12.61 28.99 -15.99
N THR A 246 12.24 30.20 -15.57
CA THR A 246 10.99 30.37 -14.81
C THR A 246 9.80 30.42 -15.78
N SER A 247 8.68 29.77 -15.43
CA SER A 247 7.47 29.66 -16.24
C SER A 247 7.07 30.98 -16.92
N SER A 248 6.67 30.94 -18.21
CA SER A 248 6.25 32.13 -18.96
C SER A 248 5.13 32.90 -18.26
N VAL A 249 4.33 32.20 -17.46
CA VAL A 249 3.21 32.72 -16.68
C VAL A 249 3.68 33.63 -15.54
N ALA A 250 4.73 33.28 -14.77
CA ALA A 250 5.23 34.13 -13.70
C ALA A 250 5.88 35.43 -14.21
N SER A 251 6.49 35.40 -15.41
CA SER A 251 6.98 36.62 -16.06
C SER A 251 5.83 37.47 -16.61
N TRP A 252 4.80 36.83 -17.17
CA TRP A 252 3.62 37.49 -17.71
C TRP A 252 2.77 38.14 -16.61
N VAL A 253 2.62 37.48 -15.45
CA VAL A 253 1.96 38.05 -14.26
C VAL A 253 2.76 39.26 -13.76
N ARG A 254 4.09 39.14 -13.60
CA ARG A 254 4.95 40.26 -13.18
C ARG A 254 4.94 41.45 -14.14
N HIS A 255 4.81 41.22 -15.46
CA HIS A 255 4.75 42.29 -16.45
C HIS A 255 3.36 42.92 -16.63
N ASN A 256 2.27 42.19 -16.37
CA ASN A 256 0.90 42.70 -16.57
C ASN A 256 0.22 43.19 -15.29
N SER A 257 0.76 42.89 -14.09
CA SER A 257 0.32 43.51 -12.84
C SER A 257 1.09 44.82 -12.58
N ALA A 258 0.85 45.85 -13.38
CA ALA A 258 1.51 47.16 -13.26
C ALA A 258 1.06 47.98 -12.02
N ILE A 259 0.46 47.35 -11.01
CA ILE A 259 0.10 48.02 -9.76
C ILE A 259 1.29 47.84 -8.81
N PRO A 260 2.00 48.92 -8.43
CA PRO A 260 3.05 48.88 -7.43
C PRO A 260 2.55 48.19 -6.16
N LEU A 261 3.38 47.33 -5.58
CA LEU A 261 3.02 46.50 -4.43
C LEU A 261 2.51 47.34 -3.25
N GLU A 262 3.08 48.53 -3.07
CA GLU A 262 2.69 49.51 -2.04
C GLU A 262 1.27 50.05 -2.26
N GLN A 263 0.85 50.19 -3.52
CA GLN A 263 -0.48 50.67 -3.87
C GLN A 263 -1.55 49.60 -3.61
N VAL A 264 -1.22 48.31 -3.82
CA VAL A 264 -2.11 47.19 -3.43
C VAL A 264 -2.28 47.11 -1.91
N GLU A 265 -1.22 47.39 -1.14
CA GLU A 265 -1.28 47.42 0.33
C GLU A 265 -2.16 48.58 0.84
N GLU A 266 -2.06 49.75 0.21
CA GLU A 266 -2.85 50.94 0.53
C GLU A 266 -4.34 50.76 0.15
N GLU A 267 -4.64 50.25 -1.05
CA GLU A 267 -6.01 49.94 -1.51
C GLU A 267 -6.69 48.86 -0.66
N LEU A 268 -5.92 47.92 -0.11
CA LEU A 268 -6.47 46.87 0.75
C LEU A 268 -6.78 47.35 2.17
N GLN A 269 -6.41 48.59 2.54
CA GLN A 269 -6.48 49.11 3.91
C GLN A 269 -5.83 48.16 4.94
N LEU A 270 -4.84 47.38 4.50
CA LEU A 270 -4.07 46.55 5.41
C LEU A 270 -3.10 47.49 6.11
N SER A 271 -3.43 47.95 7.31
CA SER A 271 -2.45 48.63 8.16
C SER A 271 -1.33 47.64 8.45
N MET A 272 -0.22 47.82 7.74
CA MET A 272 0.95 46.97 7.84
C MET A 272 1.82 47.51 8.97
N GLU A 273 1.84 46.81 10.09
CA GLU A 273 2.74 47.14 11.20
C GLU A 273 4.03 46.33 11.05
N PRO A 274 5.19 46.85 11.51
CA PRO A 274 6.34 46.00 11.73
C PRO A 274 5.89 44.85 12.62
N ALA A 275 6.05 43.61 12.15
CA ALA A 275 5.82 42.43 12.96
C ALA A 275 6.63 42.65 14.24
N GLN A 276 5.92 42.80 15.36
CA GLN A 276 6.52 43.19 16.63
C GLN A 276 7.67 42.20 16.89
N LYS A 277 8.89 42.71 17.13
CA LYS A 277 10.13 41.92 17.08
C LYS A 277 9.95 40.57 17.79
N MET A 278 9.66 39.52 17.02
CA MET A 278 9.60 38.14 17.51
C MET A 278 10.93 37.73 18.14
N GLN A 279 12.02 38.41 17.74
CA GLN A 279 13.38 38.22 18.22
C GLN A 279 13.65 38.82 19.61
N ASP A 280 12.80 39.72 20.14
CA ASP A 280 13.02 40.35 21.46
C ASP A 280 12.48 39.49 22.63
N ILE A 281 11.99 38.28 22.37
CA ILE A 281 11.66 37.32 23.43
C ILE A 281 12.97 36.90 24.09
N ARG A 282 13.15 37.21 25.39
CA ARG A 282 14.41 36.96 26.13
C ARG A 282 14.98 35.54 25.98
N PHE A 283 14.12 34.55 25.71
CA PHE A 283 14.51 33.17 25.45
C PHE A 283 15.28 32.98 24.13
N THR A 284 14.86 33.65 23.05
CA THR A 284 15.57 33.59 21.76
C THR A 284 16.93 34.26 21.86
N MET A 285 17.06 35.38 22.60
CA MET A 285 18.36 36.03 22.84
C MET A 285 19.40 35.13 23.54
N VAL A 286 18.98 34.23 24.44
CA VAL A 286 19.90 33.29 25.12
C VAL A 286 20.38 32.21 24.15
N MET A 287 19.50 31.76 23.24
CA MET A 287 19.80 30.74 22.23
C MET A 287 20.49 31.29 20.97
N ASP A 288 20.22 32.55 20.63
CA ASP A 288 20.75 33.27 19.45
C ASP A 288 22.20 33.70 19.61
N LYS A 289 22.72 33.69 20.86
CA LYS A 289 24.17 33.73 21.04
C LYS A 289 24.73 32.45 20.42
N CYS A 290 25.22 32.59 19.18
CA CYS A 290 25.78 31.60 18.26
C CYS A 290 26.62 30.48 18.89
N PHE A 291 27.09 30.67 20.12
CA PHE A 291 27.83 29.70 20.90
C PHE A 291 27.12 28.34 21.02
N ALA A 292 25.84 28.26 21.39
CA ALA A 292 25.19 26.95 21.56
C ALA A 292 25.05 26.19 20.22
N VAL A 293 24.75 26.91 19.14
CA VAL A 293 24.57 26.35 17.80
C VAL A 293 25.90 25.90 17.19
N GLN A 294 26.92 26.76 17.25
CA GLN A 294 28.25 26.45 16.75
C GLN A 294 28.93 25.35 17.57
N LEU A 295 28.75 25.36 18.90
CA LEU A 295 29.28 24.33 19.78
C LEU A 295 28.64 22.98 19.48
N SER A 296 27.31 22.91 19.33
CA SER A 296 26.63 21.68 18.94
C SER A 296 27.07 21.16 17.57
N LEU A 297 27.20 22.01 16.55
CA LEU A 297 27.64 21.59 15.23
C LEU A 297 29.08 21.05 15.26
N LEU A 298 30.02 21.82 15.84
CA LEU A 298 31.42 21.41 16.02
C LEU A 298 31.50 20.08 16.78
N TYR A 299 30.65 19.94 17.79
CA TYR A 299 30.61 18.78 18.65
C TYR A 299 30.03 17.54 17.93
N PHE A 300 28.91 17.62 17.21
CA PHE A 300 28.34 16.48 16.49
C PHE A 300 29.21 16.02 15.32
N THR A 301 29.80 16.97 14.60
CA THR A 301 30.81 16.66 13.58
C THR A 301 32.04 16.01 14.22
N GLY A 302 32.53 16.54 15.34
CA GLY A 302 33.61 15.95 16.12
C GLY A 302 33.29 14.53 16.63
N LYS A 303 32.07 14.30 17.12
CA LYS A 303 31.58 12.98 17.58
C LYS A 303 31.54 11.98 16.44
N PHE A 304 31.07 12.38 15.26
CA PHE A 304 31.10 11.51 14.07
C PHE A 304 32.53 11.10 13.71
N PHE A 305 33.46 12.06 13.64
CA PHE A 305 34.86 11.75 13.33
C PHE A 305 35.55 10.94 14.43
N ALA A 306 35.27 11.21 15.71
CA ALA A 306 35.77 10.42 16.82
C ALA A 306 35.22 8.98 16.78
N SER A 307 33.90 8.84 16.61
CA SER A 307 33.24 7.54 16.45
C SER A 307 33.84 6.76 15.29
N ALA A 308 34.05 7.41 14.13
CA ALA A 308 34.71 6.78 12.99
C ALA A 308 36.16 6.38 13.30
N PHE A 309 36.95 7.26 13.91
CA PHE A 309 38.34 6.97 14.25
C PHE A 309 38.47 5.78 15.21
N PHE A 310 37.60 5.69 16.22
CA PHE A 310 37.66 4.62 17.23
C PHE A 310 36.98 3.31 16.81
N THR A 311 35.92 3.37 16.01
CA THR A 311 35.13 2.18 15.65
C THR A 311 35.56 1.54 14.34
N LEU A 312 36.11 2.28 13.38
CA LEU A 312 36.52 1.74 12.09
C LEU A 312 37.60 0.64 12.20
N PRO A 313 38.59 0.72 13.12
CA PRO A 313 39.52 -0.39 13.35
C PRO A 313 38.85 -1.70 13.81
N LEU A 314 37.66 -1.61 14.44
CA LEU A 314 36.90 -2.76 14.93
C LEU A 314 36.03 -3.41 13.84
N VAL A 315 35.99 -2.87 12.61
CA VAL A 315 35.09 -3.34 11.55
C VAL A 315 35.37 -4.79 11.16
N GLN A 316 36.62 -5.26 11.27
CA GLN A 316 36.98 -6.64 11.00
C GLN A 316 36.53 -7.61 12.09
N ILE A 317 36.27 -7.11 13.31
CA ILE A 317 35.94 -7.93 14.49
C ILE A 317 34.42 -7.96 14.70
N VAL A 318 33.76 -6.80 14.63
CA VAL A 318 32.31 -6.63 14.88
C VAL A 318 31.66 -5.73 13.83
N PRO A 319 31.63 -6.14 12.54
CA PRO A 319 31.21 -5.27 11.43
C PRO A 319 29.80 -4.68 11.60
N LYS A 320 28.86 -5.49 12.11
CA LYS A 320 27.47 -5.05 12.31
C LYS A 320 27.36 -3.92 13.34
N PHE A 321 28.07 -4.03 14.46
CA PHE A 321 28.05 -3.03 15.52
C PHE A 321 28.70 -1.71 15.05
N VAL A 322 29.81 -1.81 14.31
CA VAL A 322 30.51 -0.66 13.75
C VAL A 322 29.63 0.08 12.74
N ILE A 323 28.96 -0.63 11.83
CA ILE A 323 28.04 -0.02 10.86
C ILE A 323 26.90 0.71 11.56
N VAL A 324 26.24 0.06 12.52
CA VAL A 324 25.11 0.68 13.26
C VAL A 324 25.57 1.93 14.01
N THR A 325 26.73 1.89 14.67
CA THR A 325 27.25 3.02 15.46
C THR A 325 27.69 4.20 14.56
N LEU A 326 28.28 3.91 13.40
CA LEU A 326 28.64 4.91 12.40
C LEU A 326 27.41 5.56 11.78
N MET A 327 26.38 4.75 11.43
CA MET A 327 25.13 5.26 10.86
C MET A 327 24.36 6.12 11.86
N GLU A 328 24.29 5.72 13.13
CA GLU A 328 23.68 6.53 14.20
C GLU A 328 24.39 7.89 14.33
N SER A 329 25.72 7.88 14.34
CA SER A 329 26.52 9.12 14.44
C SER A 329 26.37 10.01 13.20
N LEU A 330 26.26 9.42 12.01
CA LEU A 330 26.02 10.12 10.76
C LEU A 330 24.63 10.77 10.74
N LEU A 331 23.58 10.03 11.12
CA LEU A 331 22.21 10.53 11.18
C LEU A 331 22.08 11.68 12.19
N GLN A 332 22.75 11.60 13.35
CA GLN A 332 22.80 12.71 14.31
C GLN A 332 23.48 13.95 13.72
N ALA A 333 24.60 13.78 13.00
CA ALA A 333 25.29 14.89 12.34
C ALA A 333 24.42 15.52 11.23
N VAL A 334 23.74 14.70 10.43
CA VAL A 334 22.79 15.14 9.39
C VAL A 334 21.61 15.88 10.01
N SER A 335 20.99 15.34 11.06
CA SER A 335 19.91 16.02 11.81
C SER A 335 20.37 17.38 12.31
N CYS A 336 21.56 17.47 12.91
CA CYS A 336 22.13 18.74 13.38
C CYS A 336 22.37 19.71 12.23
N GLY A 337 22.91 19.25 11.11
CA GLY A 337 23.14 20.06 9.90
C GLY A 337 21.83 20.59 9.29
N CYS A 338 20.79 19.76 9.26
CA CYS A 338 19.47 20.14 8.76
C CYS A 338 18.78 21.15 9.68
N VAL A 339 18.79 20.92 11.00
CA VAL A 339 18.26 21.86 11.99
C VAL A 339 19.00 23.20 11.90
N PHE A 340 20.33 23.17 11.77
CA PHE A 340 21.13 24.38 11.57
C PHE A 340 20.77 25.12 10.28
N HIS A 341 20.64 24.37 9.17
CA HIS A 341 20.22 24.94 7.91
C HIS A 341 18.83 25.58 8.01
N GLY A 342 17.88 24.89 8.63
CA GLY A 342 16.54 25.41 8.89
C GLY A 342 16.56 26.70 9.70
N LEU A 343 17.33 26.75 10.80
CA LEU A 343 17.53 27.96 11.60
C LEU A 343 18.10 29.12 10.77
N LYS A 344 19.12 28.85 9.95
CA LYS A 344 19.73 29.86 9.07
C LYS A 344 18.73 30.36 8.02
N GLN A 345 17.95 29.48 7.42
CA GLN A 345 16.96 29.84 6.41
C GLN A 345 15.77 30.59 7.01
N THR A 346 15.28 30.17 8.17
CA THR A 346 14.22 30.90 8.88
C THR A 346 14.70 32.29 9.30
N ALA A 347 15.95 32.44 9.76
CA ALA A 347 16.52 33.76 10.05
C ALA A 347 16.68 34.64 8.79
N ALA A 348 16.92 34.04 7.63
CA ALA A 348 17.03 34.75 6.35
C ALA A 348 15.67 35.06 5.70
N SER A 349 14.61 34.37 6.13
CA SER A 349 13.25 34.46 5.60
C SER A 349 12.77 35.91 5.60
N PRO A 350 12.21 36.42 4.48
CA PRO A 350 11.67 37.77 4.41
C PRO A 350 10.65 38.08 5.51
N LEU A 351 9.88 37.06 5.95
CA LEU A 351 8.88 37.18 7.01
C LEU A 351 9.49 37.33 8.42
N ALA A 352 10.75 36.93 8.62
CA ALA A 352 11.43 36.95 9.91
C ALA A 352 12.43 38.12 10.06
N ARG A 353 12.67 38.90 9.00
CA ARG A 353 13.62 40.01 9.04
C ARG A 353 13.14 41.12 9.98
N PRO A 354 14.03 41.77 10.75
CA PRO A 354 13.69 42.97 11.50
C PRO A 354 13.05 44.02 10.58
N GLY A 355 11.83 44.44 10.91
CA GLY A 355 11.06 45.38 10.08
C GLY A 355 10.18 44.72 9.01
N ALA A 356 10.11 43.39 8.94
CA ALA A 356 9.12 42.69 8.14
C ALA A 356 7.72 43.18 8.54
N LYS A 357 6.94 43.61 7.57
CA LYS A 357 5.62 44.16 7.79
C LYS A 357 4.57 43.03 7.76
N CYS A 358 3.65 43.01 8.71
CA CYS A 358 2.50 42.11 8.71
C CYS A 358 1.19 42.89 8.97
N PRO A 359 0.02 42.39 8.55
CA PRO A 359 -1.24 43.07 8.83
C PRO A 359 -1.45 43.25 10.34
N THR A 360 -1.92 44.41 10.80
CA THR A 360 -2.07 44.71 12.25
C THR A 360 -2.93 43.68 12.99
N LYS A 361 -4.01 43.19 12.35
CA LYS A 361 -4.85 42.10 12.89
C LYS A 361 -4.06 40.80 13.06
N VAL A 362 -3.14 40.52 12.14
CA VAL A 362 -2.20 39.40 12.22
C VAL A 362 -1.23 39.64 13.38
N ASN A 363 -0.68 40.83 13.55
CA ASN A 363 0.24 41.19 14.64
C ASN A 363 -0.39 40.96 16.04
N ILE A 364 -1.62 41.44 16.24
CA ILE A 364 -2.36 41.27 17.52
C ILE A 364 -2.65 39.79 17.81
N LYS A 365 -3.13 39.04 16.79
CA LYS A 365 -3.42 37.61 16.92
C LYS A 365 -2.15 36.78 17.08
N LEU A 366 -1.05 37.22 16.48
CA LEU A 366 0.26 36.61 16.59
C LEU A 366 0.80 36.75 18.01
N ALA A 367 0.71 37.93 18.63
CA ALA A 367 1.16 38.14 20.02
C ALA A 367 0.41 37.25 21.03
N SER A 368 -0.92 37.12 20.92
CA SER A 368 -1.70 36.25 21.82
C SER A 368 -1.39 34.76 21.62
N VAL A 369 -1.26 34.34 20.36
CA VAL A 369 -0.92 32.95 20.01
C VAL A 369 0.52 32.62 20.38
N LEU A 370 1.46 33.55 20.25
CA LEU A 370 2.84 33.38 20.71
C LEU A 370 2.87 33.11 22.19
N ASN A 371 2.13 33.86 23.01
CA ASN A 371 2.08 33.61 24.44
C ASN A 371 1.50 32.23 24.79
N GLU A 372 0.44 31.80 24.09
CA GLU A 372 -0.17 30.48 24.30
C GLU A 372 0.76 29.34 23.86
N GLN A 373 1.38 29.46 22.69
CA GLN A 373 2.29 28.45 22.17
C GLN A 373 3.58 28.41 22.97
N LEU A 374 4.20 29.56 23.25
CA LEU A 374 5.38 29.64 24.11
C LEU A 374 5.08 29.00 25.46
N PHE A 375 3.90 29.20 26.04
CA PHE A 375 3.48 28.50 27.26
C PHE A 375 3.41 26.97 27.07
N LYS A 376 2.73 26.48 26.02
CA LYS A 376 2.63 25.03 25.75
C LYS A 376 4.00 24.40 25.49
N THR A 377 4.85 25.05 24.70
CA THR A 377 6.21 24.60 24.40
C THR A 377 7.10 24.68 25.65
N MET A 378 6.93 25.70 26.51
CA MET A 378 7.62 25.80 27.79
C MET A 378 7.14 24.78 28.82
N VAL A 379 5.87 24.37 28.83
CA VAL A 379 5.37 23.27 29.68
C VAL A 379 5.97 21.93 29.24
N ALA A 380 5.98 21.65 27.93
CA ALA A 380 6.66 20.48 27.39
C ALA A 380 8.15 20.49 27.73
N TYR A 381 8.79 21.67 27.65
CA TYR A 381 10.18 21.85 28.05
C TYR A 381 10.40 21.71 29.56
N GLY A 382 9.46 22.19 30.39
CA GLY A 382 9.50 22.02 31.84
C GLY A 382 9.51 20.55 32.23
N ILE A 383 8.83 19.70 31.47
CA ILE A 383 8.86 18.23 31.64
C ILE A 383 10.23 17.66 31.25
N VAL A 384 10.80 18.09 30.10
CA VAL A 384 12.14 17.66 29.67
C VAL A 384 13.22 18.12 30.67
N LEU A 385 13.16 19.38 31.10
CA LEU A 385 14.07 19.97 32.07
C LEU A 385 13.89 19.31 33.44
N ALA A 386 12.67 18.98 33.86
CA ALA A 386 12.44 18.21 35.08
C ALA A 386 13.07 16.82 35.00
N ASN A 387 12.94 16.11 33.88
CA ASN A 387 13.61 14.82 33.67
C ASN A 387 15.13 14.94 33.72
N ILE A 388 15.70 16.02 33.16
CA ILE A 388 17.13 16.31 33.24
C ILE A 388 17.54 16.63 34.69
N MET A 389 16.76 17.46 35.39
CA MET A 389 17.01 17.81 36.80
C MET A 389 16.81 16.61 37.74
N ILE A 390 16.09 15.57 37.34
CA ILE A 390 16.02 14.28 38.04
C ILE A 390 17.22 13.38 37.68
N ALA A 391 17.71 13.47 36.44
CA ALA A 391 18.91 12.75 36.00
C ALA A 391 20.20 13.31 36.61
N ILE A 392 20.29 14.63 36.86
CA ILE A 392 21.48 15.29 37.41
C ILE A 392 21.84 14.79 38.83
N PRO A 393 20.92 14.65 39.81
CA PRO A 393 21.23 14.08 41.12
C PRO A 393 21.61 12.60 41.05
N ARG A 394 21.01 11.83 40.13
CA ARG A 394 21.42 10.44 39.87
C ARG A 394 22.84 10.40 39.32
N LEU A 395 23.16 11.30 38.40
CA LEU A 395 24.50 11.48 37.86
C LEU A 395 25.49 11.95 38.92
N ALA A 396 25.11 12.88 39.79
CA ALA A 396 25.96 13.39 40.86
C ALA A 396 26.22 12.33 41.95
N GLY A 397 25.20 11.56 42.34
CA GLY A 397 25.35 10.41 43.23
C GLY A 397 26.28 9.35 42.62
N PHE A 398 26.14 9.09 41.32
CA PHE A 398 27.00 8.18 40.57
C PHE A 398 28.44 8.70 40.44
N LEU A 399 28.63 10.01 40.21
CA LEU A 399 29.96 10.66 40.16
C LEU A 399 30.66 10.66 41.53
N VAL A 400 29.91 10.74 42.63
CA VAL A 400 30.43 10.59 44.00
C VAL A 400 30.88 9.15 44.25
N GLU A 401 30.14 8.13 43.79
CA GLU A 401 30.59 6.72 43.82
C GLU A 401 31.83 6.49 42.94
N LEU A 402 31.89 7.12 41.77
CA LEU A 402 33.04 7.08 40.84
C LEU A 402 34.31 7.69 41.42
N SER A 403 34.21 8.71 42.28
CA SER A 403 35.38 9.30 42.97
C SER A 403 36.11 8.29 43.87
N ASN A 404 35.45 7.20 44.26
CA ASN A 404 36.02 6.12 45.07
C ASN A 404 36.58 4.94 44.22
N LEU A 405 36.34 4.89 42.91
CA LEU A 405 36.73 3.78 42.02
C LEU A 405 37.61 4.27 40.86
N LYS A 406 38.94 4.28 41.07
CA LYS A 406 39.97 4.73 40.10
C LYS A 406 40.02 3.97 38.75
N ARG A 407 39.16 2.98 38.50
CA ARG A 407 39.26 2.08 37.32
C ARG A 407 38.07 2.11 36.36
N LEU A 408 37.02 2.90 36.62
CA LEU A 408 35.81 3.00 35.79
C LEU A 408 35.73 4.28 34.91
N ALA A 409 36.80 5.08 34.87
CA ALA A 409 36.79 6.43 34.32
C ALA A 409 36.53 6.58 32.79
N LEU A 410 36.57 5.50 31.99
CA LEU A 410 36.44 5.57 30.53
C LEU A 410 35.03 5.26 30.01
N GLU A 411 34.39 4.17 30.48
CA GLU A 411 33.04 3.79 30.02
C GLU A 411 31.97 4.76 30.52
N ASP A 412 32.12 5.29 31.74
CA ASP A 412 31.13 6.17 32.35
C ASP A 412 31.21 7.62 31.83
N SER A 413 32.38 8.04 31.33
CA SER A 413 32.52 9.34 30.64
C SER A 413 31.69 9.41 29.36
N ALA A 414 31.55 8.29 28.65
CA ALA A 414 30.74 8.20 27.44
C ALA A 414 29.25 8.41 27.72
N PHE A 415 28.76 7.99 28.89
CA PHE A 415 27.37 8.21 29.29
C PHE A 415 27.06 9.69 29.52
N VAL A 416 27.89 10.39 30.29
CA VAL A 416 27.74 11.84 30.56
C VAL A 416 27.78 12.64 29.26
N ILE A 417 28.73 12.29 28.41
CA ILE A 417 28.89 12.86 27.08
C ILE A 417 27.62 12.61 26.27
N ASN A 418 27.09 11.39 26.20
CA ASN A 418 25.85 11.09 25.47
C ASN A 418 24.61 11.83 25.99
N VAL A 419 24.45 12.01 27.30
CA VAL A 419 23.35 12.78 27.89
C VAL A 419 23.46 14.26 27.54
N LEU A 420 24.66 14.85 27.63
CA LEU A 420 24.90 16.23 27.22
C LEU A 420 24.66 16.44 25.72
N ASN A 421 24.99 15.44 24.89
CA ASN A 421 24.76 15.48 23.44
C ASN A 421 23.29 15.59 23.13
N ASP A 422 22.54 14.67 23.72
CA ASP A 422 21.12 14.60 23.51
C ASP A 422 20.44 15.90 23.96
N PHE A 423 20.88 16.45 25.09
CA PHE A 423 20.42 17.75 25.55
C PHE A 423 20.70 18.88 24.54
N LEU A 424 21.93 18.98 24.03
CA LEU A 424 22.31 20.02 23.07
C LEU A 424 21.54 19.89 21.74
N LEU A 425 21.33 18.68 21.23
CA LEU A 425 20.52 18.45 20.03
C LEU A 425 19.06 18.85 20.26
N LYS A 426 18.49 18.47 21.41
CA LYS A 426 17.12 18.83 21.79
C LYS A 426 16.93 20.34 21.91
N MET A 427 17.93 21.03 22.46
CA MET A 427 17.92 22.50 22.55
C MET A 427 17.92 23.17 21.17
N LEU A 428 18.74 22.67 20.23
CA LEU A 428 18.74 23.16 18.85
C LEU A 428 17.43 22.87 18.13
N PHE A 429 16.95 21.64 18.26
CA PHE A 429 15.71 21.22 17.65
C PHE A 429 14.54 22.05 18.18
N PHE A 430 14.49 22.32 19.49
CA PHE A 430 13.50 23.19 20.09
C PHE A 430 13.52 24.60 19.49
N ARG A 431 14.72 25.19 19.34
CA ARG A 431 14.86 26.51 18.72
C ARG A 431 14.29 26.50 17.30
N PHE A 432 14.65 25.48 16.52
CA PHE A 432 14.15 25.33 15.15
C PHE A 432 12.63 25.12 15.12
N MET A 433 12.09 24.30 16.02
CA MET A 433 10.67 24.05 16.16
C MET A 433 9.88 25.33 16.46
N LEU A 434 10.41 26.16 17.35
CA LEU A 434 9.81 27.45 17.67
C LEU A 434 9.79 28.34 16.42
N ASP A 435 10.94 28.48 15.75
CA ASP A 435 11.07 29.32 14.55
C ASP A 435 10.19 28.81 13.38
N ALA A 436 10.15 27.50 13.15
CA ALA A 436 9.31 26.86 12.16
C ALA A 436 7.82 27.02 12.48
N SER A 437 7.44 26.88 13.75
CA SER A 437 6.05 27.07 14.19
C SER A 437 5.59 28.52 14.02
N LEU A 438 6.46 29.49 14.34
CA LEU A 438 6.19 30.90 14.14
C LEU A 438 6.06 31.24 12.66
N GLN A 439 6.98 30.75 11.84
CA GLN A 439 6.97 30.97 10.40
C GLN A 439 5.74 30.35 9.74
N ALA A 440 5.42 29.08 10.03
CA ALA A 440 4.21 28.44 9.54
C ALA A 440 2.95 29.18 10.02
N ARG A 441 2.92 29.65 11.28
CA ARG A 441 1.77 30.41 11.78
C ARG A 441 1.61 31.76 11.08
N MET A 442 2.69 32.47 10.81
CA MET A 442 2.65 33.71 10.01
C MET A 442 2.06 33.44 8.63
N VAL A 443 2.55 32.42 7.94
CA VAL A 443 2.04 32.02 6.63
C VAL A 443 0.54 31.69 6.72
N ARG A 444 0.13 30.88 7.69
CA ARG A 444 -1.28 30.57 7.93
C ARG A 444 -2.13 31.83 8.16
N LEU A 445 -1.63 32.81 8.91
CA LEU A 445 -2.35 34.05 9.17
C LEU A 445 -2.51 34.91 7.89
N HIS A 446 -1.53 34.88 6.98
CA HIS A 446 -1.68 35.49 5.65
C HIS A 446 -2.74 34.78 4.80
N VAL A 447 -2.81 33.44 4.87
CA VAL A 447 -3.84 32.63 4.21
C VAL A 447 -5.22 32.93 4.80
N GLU A 448 -5.35 32.99 6.13
CA GLU A 448 -6.59 33.37 6.83
C GLU A 448 -7.01 34.81 6.46
N ALA A 449 -6.07 35.74 6.31
CA ALA A 449 -6.38 37.10 5.83
C ALA A 449 -6.88 37.11 4.38
N ALA A 450 -6.32 36.25 3.50
CA ALA A 450 -6.84 36.06 2.14
C ALA A 450 -8.27 35.53 2.19
N LEU A 451 -8.51 34.53 3.05
CA LEU A 451 -9.81 33.90 3.25
C LEU A 451 -10.86 34.92 3.73
N ASP A 452 -10.53 35.73 4.74
CA ASP A 452 -11.40 36.79 5.23
C ASP A 452 -11.76 37.79 4.11
N LYS A 453 -10.82 38.07 3.21
CA LYS A 453 -11.08 38.93 2.05
C LYS A 453 -12.04 38.26 1.06
N VAL A 454 -11.84 36.99 0.71
CA VAL A 454 -12.77 36.22 -0.13
C VAL A 454 -14.18 36.25 0.47
N LEU A 455 -14.29 36.02 1.79
CA LEU A 455 -15.56 36.07 2.51
C LEU A 455 -16.19 37.46 2.52
N SER A 456 -15.38 38.54 2.60
CA SER A 456 -15.88 39.91 2.54
C SER A 456 -16.48 40.24 1.17
N VAL A 457 -15.83 39.80 0.09
CA VAL A 457 -16.33 39.96 -1.28
C VAL A 457 -17.62 39.14 -1.45
N HIS A 458 -17.64 37.91 -0.96
CA HIS A 458 -18.82 37.05 -1.01
C HIS A 458 -20.03 37.61 -0.22
N LYS A 459 -19.80 38.17 0.98
CA LYS A 459 -20.88 38.80 1.77
C LYS A 459 -21.48 40.00 1.03
N GLN A 460 -20.64 40.86 0.45
CA GLN A 460 -21.10 42.01 -0.33
C GLN A 460 -21.93 41.59 -1.54
N THR A 461 -21.65 40.42 -2.14
CA THR A 461 -22.47 39.90 -3.24
C THR A 461 -23.80 39.27 -2.80
N GLY A 462 -23.93 38.88 -1.53
CA GLY A 462 -25.09 38.13 -1.03
C GLY A 462 -26.18 38.95 -0.33
N THR A 463 -25.86 40.10 0.26
CA THR A 463 -26.80 40.83 1.14
C THR A 463 -27.59 41.97 0.50
N GLU A 464 -27.31 42.37 -0.74
CA GLU A 464 -28.00 43.52 -1.40
C GLU A 464 -28.72 43.16 -2.71
N ALA A 465 -28.84 41.88 -3.06
CA ALA A 465 -29.57 41.46 -4.25
C ALA A 465 -31.10 41.55 -4.03
N THR A 466 -31.65 42.77 -4.09
CA THR A 466 -33.02 42.92 -4.60
C THR A 466 -33.04 42.38 -6.03
N PRO A 467 -34.06 41.59 -6.43
CA PRO A 467 -34.04 40.77 -7.64
C PRO A 467 -34.02 41.54 -8.98
N SER A 468 -33.78 42.86 -8.99
CA SER A 468 -33.84 43.72 -10.18
C SER A 468 -32.51 44.33 -10.61
N HIS A 469 -31.40 44.12 -9.90
CA HIS A 469 -30.07 44.51 -10.37
C HIS A 469 -29.17 43.29 -10.43
N GLU A 470 -28.71 42.96 -11.64
CA GLU A 470 -27.66 41.96 -11.88
C GLU A 470 -26.48 42.25 -10.96
N GLY A 471 -26.29 41.39 -9.95
CA GLY A 471 -25.25 41.48 -8.93
C GLY A 471 -23.88 41.23 -9.54
N ARG A 472 -23.38 42.19 -10.31
CA ARG A 472 -22.05 42.13 -10.91
C ARG A 472 -21.02 42.39 -9.83
N ILE A 473 -20.11 41.43 -9.63
CA ILE A 473 -19.01 41.61 -8.71
C ILE A 473 -18.11 42.73 -9.25
N ASP A 474 -17.80 43.71 -8.42
CA ASP A 474 -16.86 44.77 -8.75
C ASP A 474 -15.52 44.16 -9.21
N THR A 475 -15.24 44.28 -10.51
CA THR A 475 -14.03 43.75 -11.15
C THR A 475 -12.76 44.27 -10.48
N GLN A 476 -12.77 45.47 -9.89
CA GLN A 476 -11.62 46.01 -9.16
C GLN A 476 -11.34 45.19 -7.90
N LYS A 477 -12.37 44.84 -7.11
CA LYS A 477 -12.20 43.98 -5.92
C LYS A 477 -11.67 42.60 -6.27
N MET A 478 -12.07 42.05 -7.41
CA MET A 478 -11.56 40.76 -7.91
C MET A 478 -10.10 40.85 -8.34
N LYS A 479 -9.69 41.95 -8.98
CA LYS A 479 -8.28 42.21 -9.29
C LYS A 479 -7.44 42.34 -8.03
N THR A 480 -7.91 43.08 -7.03
CA THR A 480 -7.20 43.24 -5.76
C THR A 480 -7.08 41.90 -5.01
N LEU A 481 -8.15 41.09 -5.01
CA LEU A 481 -8.11 39.74 -4.43
C LEU A 481 -7.11 38.83 -5.16
N HIS A 482 -7.11 38.85 -6.49
CA HIS A 482 -6.16 38.10 -7.31
C HIS A 482 -4.71 38.52 -7.00
N ALA A 483 -4.42 39.82 -6.99
CA ALA A 483 -3.10 40.35 -6.66
C ALA A 483 -2.63 39.91 -5.27
N TYR A 484 -3.54 39.91 -4.28
CA TYR A 484 -3.22 39.45 -2.93
C TYR A 484 -2.89 37.95 -2.88
N ILE A 485 -3.61 37.11 -3.63
CA ILE A 485 -3.34 35.66 -3.67
C ILE A 485 -2.06 35.37 -4.44
N VAL A 486 -1.78 36.09 -5.52
CA VAL A 486 -0.49 36.01 -6.23
C VAL A 486 0.66 36.35 -5.28
N LYS A 487 0.53 37.41 -4.49
CA LYS A 487 1.52 37.79 -3.46
C LYS A 487 1.70 36.70 -2.39
N LEU A 488 0.59 36.13 -1.91
CA LEU A 488 0.63 35.00 -0.98
C LEU A 488 1.46 33.84 -1.56
N VAL A 489 1.24 33.51 -2.84
CA VAL A 489 1.92 32.40 -3.52
C VAL A 489 3.39 32.68 -3.82
N ILE A 490 3.74 33.90 -4.22
CA ILE A 490 5.12 34.24 -4.62
C ILE A 490 6.00 34.56 -3.41
N ASP A 491 5.48 35.28 -2.42
CA ASP A 491 6.31 35.87 -1.37
C ASP A 491 6.19 35.10 -0.05
N VAL A 492 4.99 34.58 0.26
CA VAL A 492 4.68 34.06 1.60
C VAL A 492 4.78 32.54 1.65
N LEU A 493 4.18 31.81 0.71
CA LEU A 493 4.19 30.34 0.70
C LEU A 493 5.59 29.73 0.50
N PRO A 494 6.50 30.29 -0.31
CA PRO A 494 7.85 29.73 -0.47
C PRO A 494 8.66 29.80 0.83
N CYS A 495 8.27 30.68 1.76
CA CYS A 495 8.80 30.68 3.12
C CYS A 495 8.46 29.40 3.91
N LEU A 496 7.56 28.51 3.45
CA LEU A 496 7.37 27.20 4.05
C LEU A 496 8.45 26.21 3.63
N ALA A 497 9.01 26.34 2.43
CA ALA A 497 10.05 25.43 1.95
C ALA A 497 11.31 25.49 2.83
N THR A 498 11.59 26.67 3.40
CA THR A 498 12.73 26.88 4.32
C THR A 498 12.63 26.08 5.62
N ILE A 499 11.42 25.65 6.00
CA ILE A 499 11.18 24.88 7.23
C ILE A 499 10.71 23.46 6.94
N GLY A 500 10.03 23.22 5.82
CA GLY A 500 9.47 21.92 5.43
C GLY A 500 10.54 20.86 5.20
N MET A 501 11.58 21.17 4.41
CA MET A 501 12.63 20.21 4.11
C MET A 501 13.48 19.88 5.35
N PRO A 502 13.96 20.84 6.17
CA PRO A 502 14.66 20.53 7.41
C PRO A 502 13.82 19.72 8.41
N ALA A 503 12.53 20.03 8.54
CA ALA A 503 11.60 19.31 9.40
C ALA A 503 11.42 17.85 8.94
N ALA A 504 11.20 17.63 7.64
CA ALA A 504 11.05 16.29 7.07
C ALA A 504 12.34 15.46 7.23
N VAL A 505 13.51 16.02 6.89
CA VAL A 505 14.78 15.30 7.03
C VAL A 505 15.06 14.98 8.50
N PHE A 506 14.74 15.89 9.43
CA PHE A 506 14.88 15.63 10.85
C PHE A 506 13.99 14.48 11.34
N VAL A 507 12.71 14.45 10.93
CA VAL A 507 11.77 13.35 11.26
C VAL A 507 12.32 12.02 10.77
N VAL A 508 12.75 11.96 9.50
CA VAL A 508 13.30 10.74 8.90
C VAL A 508 14.56 10.30 9.63
N CYS A 509 15.50 11.22 9.88
CA CYS A 509 16.75 10.89 10.57
C CYS A 509 16.51 10.45 12.02
N SER A 510 15.54 11.05 12.73
CA SER A 510 15.16 10.65 14.09
C SER A 510 14.57 9.25 14.10
N TRP A 511 13.63 8.96 13.19
CA TRP A 511 13.04 7.64 13.03
C TRP A 511 14.09 6.56 12.73
N VAL A 512 14.98 6.82 11.76
CA VAL A 512 16.03 5.85 11.41
C VAL A 512 17.00 5.67 12.57
N SER A 513 17.40 6.74 13.25
CA SER A 513 18.25 6.68 14.43
C SER A 513 17.61 5.85 15.55
N TYR A 514 16.30 5.98 15.75
CA TYR A 514 15.55 5.20 16.72
C TYR A 514 15.50 3.71 16.35
N VAL A 515 15.24 3.40 15.08
CA VAL A 515 15.23 2.01 14.61
C VAL A 515 16.61 1.38 14.78
N LEU A 516 17.69 2.11 14.49
CA LEU A 516 19.06 1.66 14.73
C LEU A 516 19.35 1.45 16.22
N PHE A 517 18.85 2.34 17.09
CA PHE A 517 18.94 2.19 18.54
C PHE A 517 18.20 0.95 19.05
N ALA A 518 16.97 0.72 18.56
CA ALA A 518 16.20 -0.48 18.87
C ALA A 518 16.94 -1.75 18.40
N LEU A 519 17.46 -1.76 17.17
CA LEU A 519 18.28 -2.88 16.67
C LEU A 519 19.53 -3.12 17.51
N LYS A 520 20.19 -2.05 17.98
CA LYS A 520 21.36 -2.13 18.85
C LYS A 520 20.99 -2.79 20.18
N LEU A 521 19.88 -2.37 20.79
CA LEU A 521 19.32 -3.02 21.98
C LEU A 521 19.05 -4.51 21.70
N PHE A 522 18.28 -4.82 20.64
CA PHE A 522 17.91 -6.19 20.27
C PHE A 522 19.08 -7.10 19.89
N SER A 523 20.19 -6.54 19.45
CA SER A 523 21.41 -7.30 19.11
C SER A 523 22.27 -7.68 20.32
N GLY A 524 22.04 -7.06 21.49
CA GLY A 524 22.80 -7.34 22.70
C GLY A 524 22.28 -8.57 23.44
N SER A 525 23.16 -9.50 23.83
CA SER A 525 22.83 -10.64 24.70
C SER A 525 22.22 -10.22 26.06
N ALA A 526 22.45 -8.97 26.46
CA ALA A 526 21.95 -8.36 27.68
C ALA A 526 20.42 -8.27 27.76
N ILE A 527 19.68 -8.25 26.64
CA ILE A 527 18.21 -8.21 26.67
C ILE A 527 17.60 -9.46 27.30
N SER A 528 18.25 -10.60 27.16
CA SER A 528 17.77 -11.83 27.81
C SER A 528 17.80 -11.76 29.34
N GLN A 529 18.52 -10.77 29.91
CA GLN A 529 18.66 -10.54 31.35
C GLN A 529 17.95 -9.27 31.84
N MET A 530 17.40 -8.43 30.95
CA MET A 530 16.68 -7.22 31.37
C MET A 530 15.27 -7.56 31.88
N GLU A 531 14.90 -7.03 33.04
CA GLU A 531 13.54 -7.13 33.55
C GLU A 531 12.55 -6.42 32.61
N TYR A 532 11.35 -6.97 32.51
CA TYR A 532 10.28 -6.44 31.66
C TYR A 532 9.98 -4.95 31.92
N GLY A 533 10.11 -4.50 33.17
CA GLY A 533 9.95 -3.09 33.54
C GLY A 533 10.98 -2.16 32.89
N THR A 534 12.22 -2.61 32.71
CA THR A 534 13.28 -1.83 32.03
C THR A 534 12.99 -1.69 30.54
N ILE A 535 12.50 -2.75 29.91
CA ILE A 535 12.10 -2.72 28.49
C ILE A 535 10.93 -1.74 28.30
N GLN A 536 9.93 -1.76 29.18
CA GLN A 536 8.83 -0.79 29.14
C GLN A 536 9.30 0.64 29.35
N ALA A 537 10.21 0.89 30.30
CA ALA A 537 10.76 2.22 30.52
C ALA A 537 11.50 2.75 29.28
N ILE A 538 12.33 1.91 28.65
CA ILE A 538 13.05 2.24 27.41
C ILE A 538 12.07 2.55 26.27
N LEU A 539 10.99 1.76 26.11
CA LEU A 539 9.98 2.00 25.08
C LEU A 539 9.16 3.27 25.34
N VAL A 540 8.83 3.58 26.59
CA VAL A 540 8.11 4.82 26.94
C VAL A 540 9.01 6.04 26.71
N GLU A 541 10.29 5.95 27.10
CA GLU A 541 11.27 7.00 26.86
C GLU A 541 11.50 7.22 25.36
N ALA A 542 11.52 6.16 24.57
CA ALA A 542 11.59 6.20 23.12
C ALA A 542 10.37 6.88 22.47
N VAL A 543 9.15 6.53 22.88
CA VAL A 543 7.93 7.17 22.35
C VAL A 543 7.88 8.65 22.73
N ALA A 544 8.28 9.00 23.96
CA ALA A 544 8.41 10.38 24.39
C ALA A 544 9.46 11.16 23.59
N PHE A 545 10.43 10.46 23.00
CA PHE A 545 11.49 11.02 22.15
C PHE A 545 11.04 11.32 20.73
N GLU A 546 10.14 10.51 20.16
CA GLU A 546 9.66 10.64 18.79
C GLU A 546 8.49 11.61 18.63
N LEU A 547 7.70 11.80 19.69
CA LEU A 547 6.60 12.77 19.73
C LEU A 547 7.03 14.19 19.32
N PRO A 548 8.15 14.75 19.83
CA PRO A 548 8.69 16.04 19.38
C PRO A 548 9.07 16.07 17.90
N ALA A 549 9.62 14.98 17.35
CA ALA A 549 10.00 14.92 15.94
C ALA A 549 8.77 15.01 15.04
N VAL A 550 7.74 14.19 15.28
CA VAL A 550 6.49 14.25 14.50
C VAL A 550 5.76 15.58 14.69
N ALA A 551 5.84 16.17 15.88
CA ALA A 551 5.22 17.46 16.16
C ALA A 551 5.75 18.62 15.28
N CYS A 552 6.93 18.48 14.66
CA CYS A 552 7.46 19.47 13.72
C CYS A 552 6.64 19.64 12.44
N LEU A 553 5.79 18.65 12.14
CA LEU A 553 4.96 18.64 10.95
C LEU A 553 3.62 19.33 11.17
N PHE A 554 3.14 19.42 12.43
CA PHE A 554 1.83 20.03 12.73
C PHE A 554 1.67 21.50 12.30
N PRO A 555 2.69 22.37 12.42
CA PRO A 555 2.56 23.73 11.92
C PRO A 555 2.38 23.78 10.39
N LEU A 556 3.05 22.87 9.66
CA LEU A 556 2.95 22.79 8.20
C LEU A 556 1.59 22.25 7.75
N THR A 557 1.07 21.21 8.41
CA THR A 557 -0.26 20.68 8.12
C THR A 557 -1.34 21.74 8.37
N ALA A 558 -1.22 22.52 9.45
CA ALA A 558 -2.14 23.59 9.75
C ALA A 558 -2.16 24.71 8.68
N VAL A 559 -1.05 24.94 7.97
CA VAL A 559 -1.00 25.87 6.83
C VAL A 559 -1.69 25.26 5.61
N SER A 560 -1.44 23.98 5.35
CA SER A 560 -2.12 23.23 4.28
C SER A 560 -3.63 23.32 4.41
N ASP A 561 -4.17 23.01 5.60
CA ASP A 561 -5.61 23.06 5.87
C ASP A 561 -6.22 24.44 5.58
N ALA A 562 -5.50 25.52 5.95
CA ALA A 562 -5.95 26.88 5.68
C ALA A 562 -5.97 27.19 4.18
N CYS A 563 -5.03 26.64 3.41
CA CYS A 563 -4.96 26.84 1.96
C CYS A 563 -6.05 26.06 1.23
N ASP A 564 -6.40 24.87 1.71
CA ASP A 564 -7.53 24.09 1.22
C ASP A 564 -8.85 24.83 1.44
N GLU A 565 -9.04 25.41 2.63
CA GLU A 565 -10.23 26.23 2.91
C GLU A 565 -10.28 27.48 2.00
N LEU A 566 -9.15 28.16 1.78
CA LEU A 566 -9.06 29.28 0.85
C LEU A 566 -9.49 28.88 -0.56
N ARG A 567 -8.99 27.74 -1.06
CA ARG A 567 -9.38 27.19 -2.36
C ARG A 567 -10.88 26.87 -2.43
N ILE A 568 -11.44 26.25 -1.39
CA ILE A 568 -12.88 25.96 -1.31
C ILE A 568 -13.69 27.25 -1.40
N ARG A 569 -13.29 28.32 -0.70
CA ARG A 569 -14.00 29.61 -0.77
C ARG A 569 -13.85 30.33 -2.09
N LEU A 570 -12.70 30.25 -2.76
CA LEU A 570 -12.53 30.78 -4.11
C LEU A 570 -13.47 30.08 -5.10
N ASN A 571 -13.59 28.76 -5.01
CA ASN A 571 -14.54 27.99 -5.82
C ASN A 571 -15.99 28.42 -5.56
N THR A 572 -16.36 28.68 -4.30
CA THR A 572 -17.69 29.19 -3.96
C THR A 572 -17.92 30.59 -4.52
N LEU A 573 -16.92 31.48 -4.44
CA LEU A 573 -17.02 32.83 -5.01
C LEU A 573 -17.22 32.78 -6.53
N ARG A 574 -16.55 31.85 -7.22
CA ARG A 574 -16.70 31.60 -8.66
C ARG A 574 -18.12 31.19 -9.05
N ALA A 575 -18.75 30.34 -8.24
CA ALA A 575 -20.12 29.91 -8.50
C ALA A 575 -21.12 31.09 -8.44
N VAL A 576 -20.77 32.17 -7.75
CA VAL A 576 -21.62 33.37 -7.58
C VAL A 576 -21.31 34.48 -8.60
N SER A 577 -20.09 34.56 -9.13
CA SER A 577 -19.65 35.67 -9.99
C SER A 577 -20.28 35.71 -11.40
N GLY A 578 -21.04 34.69 -11.79
CA GLY A 578 -21.47 34.50 -13.18
C GLY A 578 -20.29 34.09 -14.09
N ALA A 579 -20.61 33.54 -15.27
CA ALA A 579 -19.62 32.95 -16.17
C ALA A 579 -18.71 33.98 -16.87
N ASP A 580 -19.13 35.24 -16.99
CA ASP A 580 -18.44 36.25 -17.80
C ASP A 580 -17.41 37.09 -17.02
N ASP A 581 -17.48 37.16 -15.69
CA ASP A 581 -16.56 37.93 -14.83
C ASP A 581 -15.58 37.04 -14.02
N ASP A 582 -15.48 35.74 -14.34
CA ASP A 582 -14.68 34.76 -13.57
C ASP A 582 -13.19 34.69 -13.99
N LYS A 583 -12.76 35.50 -14.97
CA LYS A 583 -11.40 35.47 -15.55
C LYS A 583 -10.31 35.57 -14.48
N HIS A 584 -10.45 36.50 -13.53
CA HIS A 584 -9.45 36.68 -12.47
C HIS A 584 -9.44 35.53 -11.46
N ILE A 585 -10.58 34.87 -11.22
CA ILE A 585 -10.64 33.68 -10.36
C ILE A 585 -9.94 32.51 -11.05
N ARG A 586 -10.23 32.26 -12.33
CA ARG A 586 -9.55 31.22 -13.11
C ARG A 586 -8.05 31.46 -13.19
N MET A 587 -7.62 32.70 -13.41
CA MET A 587 -6.20 33.04 -13.40
C MET A 587 -5.56 32.76 -12.04
N THR A 588 -6.26 33.05 -10.94
CA THR A 588 -5.81 32.72 -9.58
C THR A 588 -5.68 31.22 -9.38
N GLU A 589 -6.70 30.44 -9.75
CA GLU A 589 -6.72 28.98 -9.62
C GLU A 589 -5.64 28.32 -10.47
N VAL A 590 -5.52 28.70 -11.74
CA VAL A 590 -4.49 28.20 -12.66
C VAL A 590 -3.11 28.52 -12.12
N TYR A 591 -2.90 29.73 -11.59
CA TYR A 591 -1.63 30.11 -10.99
C TYR A 591 -1.32 29.28 -9.74
N MET A 592 -2.30 29.13 -8.83
CA MET A 592 -2.17 28.28 -7.64
C MET A 592 -2.00 26.78 -7.98
N GLN A 593 -2.48 26.32 -9.14
CA GLN A 593 -2.30 24.94 -9.60
C GLN A 593 -0.94 24.72 -10.28
N GLN A 594 -0.48 25.69 -11.08
CA GLN A 594 0.77 25.64 -11.83
C GLN A 594 2.01 25.81 -10.95
N GLU A 595 2.03 26.81 -10.06
CA GLU A 595 3.15 27.00 -9.10
C GLU A 595 3.24 25.85 -8.10
N ASN A 596 2.16 25.07 -8.01
CA ASN A 596 2.05 23.93 -7.15
C ASN A 596 2.20 22.60 -7.93
N ASN A 597 2.51 22.62 -9.24
CA ASN A 597 2.67 21.45 -10.11
C ASN A 597 1.53 20.39 -10.02
N GLY A 598 0.29 20.81 -9.73
CA GLY A 598 -0.82 19.89 -9.45
C GLY A 598 -0.70 19.11 -8.12
N GLN A 599 0.37 19.32 -7.36
CA GLN A 599 0.61 18.80 -6.04
C GLN A 599 0.02 19.80 -5.04
N GLY A 600 -1.23 19.66 -4.59
CA GLY A 600 -1.79 20.50 -3.50
C GLY A 600 -0.76 20.81 -2.40
N MET A 601 -0.81 21.94 -1.68
CA MET A 601 0.13 22.14 -0.56
C MET A 601 0.00 21.07 0.54
N GLY A 602 -1.13 20.37 0.58
CA GLY A 602 -1.30 19.15 1.35
C GLY A 602 -0.52 17.95 0.81
N PHE A 603 -0.12 17.94 -0.46
CA PHE A 603 0.53 16.83 -1.15
C PHE A 603 2.01 16.63 -0.80
N VAL A 604 2.65 17.57 -0.11
CA VAL A 604 3.91 17.25 0.58
C VAL A 604 3.65 16.20 1.69
N MET A 605 2.40 15.95 2.11
CA MET A 605 2.07 14.88 3.08
C MET A 605 0.81 14.01 2.85
N TYR A 606 -0.27 14.42 2.17
CA TYR A 606 -1.54 13.67 2.08
C TYR A 606 -2.43 14.07 0.85
N GLY A 607 -2.69 13.15 -0.09
CA GLY A 607 -3.69 13.27 -1.21
C GLY A 607 -5.07 12.62 -0.87
N THR A 608 -6.20 12.74 -1.60
CA THR A 608 -6.48 12.76 -3.06
C THR A 608 -7.99 13.00 -3.40
N GLY A 609 -8.29 13.47 -4.64
CA GLY A 609 -9.55 13.29 -5.40
C GLY A 609 -9.55 14.03 -6.76
N MET A 610 -10.08 13.42 -7.86
CA MET A 610 -10.08 14.00 -9.23
C MET A 610 -11.46 13.87 -9.92
N VAL A 611 -11.82 14.85 -10.76
CA VAL A 611 -13.06 14.89 -11.58
C VAL A 611 -12.67 15.03 -13.06
N VAL A 612 -13.22 14.20 -13.95
CA VAL A 612 -12.89 14.18 -15.39
C VAL A 612 -14.03 14.73 -16.24
N ASN A 613 -13.72 15.57 -17.23
CA ASN A 613 -14.64 16.01 -18.27
C ASN A 613 -14.13 15.50 -19.63
N LYS A 614 -15.02 15.04 -20.54
CA LYS A 614 -14.69 14.27 -21.76
C LYS A 614 -14.01 15.10 -22.88
N GLY A 615 -13.29 16.18 -22.54
CA GLY A 615 -12.64 17.10 -23.48
C GLY A 615 -11.18 17.44 -23.17
N MET A 616 -10.53 16.71 -22.27
CA MET A 616 -9.10 16.90 -21.95
C MET A 616 -8.35 15.58 -22.03
N ASP A 617 -7.29 15.55 -22.84
CA ASP A 617 -6.35 14.42 -22.94
C ASP A 617 -5.72 14.17 -21.57
N ALA A 618 -5.95 12.98 -21.02
CA ALA A 618 -5.51 12.61 -19.69
C ALA A 618 -4.11 11.99 -19.75
N HIS A 619 -3.13 12.68 -19.16
CA HIS A 619 -1.81 12.11 -18.87
C HIS A 619 -1.77 11.59 -17.42
N PHE A 620 -1.37 10.33 -17.23
CA PHE A 620 -1.38 9.63 -15.94
C PHE A 620 0.05 9.31 -15.47
N GLY A 621 0.35 9.64 -14.21
CA GLY A 621 1.56 9.21 -13.49
C GLY A 621 1.24 8.06 -12.51
N THR A 622 2.26 7.28 -12.16
CA THR A 622 2.22 6.12 -11.24
C THR A 622 2.09 6.55 -9.78
N TRP A 623 1.30 5.81 -8.99
CA TRP A 623 1.02 6.09 -7.57
C TRP A 623 1.40 4.87 -6.72
N ASP A 624 2.12 5.09 -5.61
CA ASP A 624 2.51 4.04 -4.67
C ASP A 624 2.13 4.47 -3.24
N LEU A 625 1.40 3.62 -2.51
CA LEU A 625 0.89 3.88 -1.15
C LEU A 625 0.89 2.56 -0.36
N ASP A 626 1.73 2.48 0.69
CA ASP A 626 1.86 1.33 1.59
C ASP A 626 0.79 1.31 2.71
N SER A 627 0.03 0.20 2.87
CA SER A 627 -0.70 -0.16 4.11
C SER A 627 -1.30 -1.59 4.12
N ILE A 628 -1.61 -2.13 5.33
CA ILE A 628 -1.98 -3.55 5.64
C ILE A 628 -3.43 -3.96 5.23
N VAL A 629 -3.58 -5.26 4.92
CA VAL A 629 -4.59 -6.00 4.12
C VAL A 629 -6.01 -6.17 4.67
N TYR A 630 -7.00 -5.70 3.92
CA TYR A 630 -8.35 -6.30 3.87
C TYR A 630 -8.63 -6.76 2.43
N PRO A 631 -8.33 -8.03 2.10
CA PRO A 631 -8.57 -8.52 0.75
C PRO A 631 -10.08 -8.61 0.57
N VAL A 632 -10.64 -7.73 -0.28
CA VAL A 632 -12.06 -7.79 -0.61
C VAL A 632 -12.26 -9.05 -1.44
N GLN A 633 -12.99 -10.02 -0.89
CA GLN A 633 -13.23 -11.27 -1.59
C GLN A 633 -14.24 -11.03 -2.70
N ARG A 634 -14.08 -11.72 -3.83
CA ARG A 634 -15.01 -11.64 -4.96
C ARG A 634 -16.49 -11.81 -4.54
N PRO A 635 -16.88 -12.75 -3.66
CA PRO A 635 -18.27 -12.88 -3.20
C PRO A 635 -18.83 -11.62 -2.53
N ASP A 636 -18.00 -10.83 -1.84
CA ASP A 636 -18.44 -9.58 -1.21
C ASP A 636 -18.75 -8.51 -2.27
N LEU A 637 -17.95 -8.47 -3.34
CA LEU A 637 -18.18 -7.57 -4.47
C LEU A 637 -19.39 -8.00 -5.30
N GLU A 638 -19.59 -9.30 -5.48
CA GLU A 638 -20.80 -9.85 -6.12
C GLU A 638 -22.04 -9.49 -5.28
N ALA A 639 -21.98 -9.66 -3.96
CA ALA A 639 -23.03 -9.22 -3.04
C ALA A 639 -23.30 -7.70 -3.14
N LEU A 640 -22.25 -6.89 -3.24
CA LEU A 640 -22.39 -5.45 -3.50
C LEU A 640 -23.05 -5.19 -4.85
N MET A 641 -22.66 -5.92 -5.91
CA MET A 641 -23.25 -5.75 -7.23
C MET A 641 -24.74 -6.00 -7.14
N HIS A 642 -25.19 -7.06 -6.46
CA HIS A 642 -26.62 -7.39 -6.29
C HIS A 642 -27.47 -6.28 -5.68
N THR A 643 -26.87 -5.28 -5.01
CA THR A 643 -27.62 -4.15 -4.45
C THR A 643 -28.03 -3.08 -5.48
N GLY A 644 -27.36 -3.00 -6.64
CA GLY A 644 -27.70 -2.04 -7.69
C GLY A 644 -28.92 -2.46 -8.53
N GLY A 645 -29.25 -1.74 -9.59
CA GLY A 645 -30.38 -2.07 -10.48
C GLY A 645 -30.06 -3.15 -11.51
N GLN A 646 -31.11 -3.82 -12.03
CA GLN A 646 -30.98 -4.81 -13.10
C GLN A 646 -30.31 -4.22 -14.35
N ASN A 647 -29.28 -4.88 -14.87
CA ASN A 647 -28.42 -4.39 -15.97
C ASN A 647 -27.74 -3.05 -15.73
N LYS A 648 -27.66 -2.58 -14.49
CA LYS A 648 -27.02 -1.31 -14.15
C LYS A 648 -25.63 -1.48 -13.55
N THR A 649 -25.25 -2.67 -13.12
CA THR A 649 -23.93 -2.89 -12.49
C THR A 649 -23.04 -3.81 -13.31
N PHE A 650 -21.74 -3.56 -13.30
CA PHE A 650 -20.75 -4.45 -13.89
C PHE A 650 -19.51 -4.57 -13.00
N LEU A 651 -19.09 -5.80 -12.71
CA LEU A 651 -17.88 -6.10 -11.95
C LEU A 651 -16.74 -6.47 -12.91
N TYR A 652 -15.77 -5.58 -13.06
CA TYR A 652 -14.50 -5.87 -13.73
C TYR A 652 -13.49 -6.42 -12.70
N TRP A 653 -13.40 -7.75 -12.62
CA TRP A 653 -12.54 -8.45 -11.66
C TRP A 653 -11.32 -9.05 -12.36
N THR A 654 -10.12 -8.59 -11.99
CA THR A 654 -8.87 -9.15 -12.54
C THR A 654 -8.27 -10.19 -11.62
N ALA A 655 -8.74 -11.42 -11.77
CA ALA A 655 -8.22 -12.57 -11.03
C ALA A 655 -6.92 -13.14 -11.60
N ASP A 656 -6.12 -13.72 -10.70
CA ASP A 656 -5.17 -14.78 -11.04
C ASP A 656 -5.89 -15.87 -11.87
N SER A 657 -5.22 -16.45 -12.86
CA SER A 657 -5.72 -17.57 -13.66
C SER A 657 -5.69 -18.93 -12.94
N GLY A 658 -5.27 -18.94 -11.68
CA GLY A 658 -4.88 -20.15 -10.96
C GLY A 658 -3.70 -20.85 -11.63
N ARG A 659 -3.36 -22.04 -11.10
CA ARG A 659 -2.25 -22.85 -11.63
C ARG A 659 -2.74 -23.74 -12.76
N LEU A 660 -2.09 -23.62 -13.92
CA LEU A 660 -2.22 -24.58 -15.01
C LEU A 660 -1.77 -25.98 -14.53
N PRO A 661 -2.11 -27.06 -15.26
CA PRO A 661 -1.57 -28.40 -15.00
C PRO A 661 -0.04 -28.47 -14.97
N SER A 662 0.65 -27.54 -15.65
CA SER A 662 2.11 -27.38 -15.60
C SER A 662 2.64 -26.81 -14.27
N GLY A 663 1.76 -26.38 -13.37
CA GLY A 663 2.09 -25.66 -12.13
C GLY A 663 2.31 -24.16 -12.30
N GLN A 664 2.39 -23.67 -13.55
CA GLN A 664 2.56 -22.25 -13.88
C GLN A 664 1.25 -21.48 -13.70
N ILE A 665 1.33 -20.26 -13.17
CA ILE A 665 0.23 -19.30 -13.19
C ILE A 665 0.21 -18.66 -14.59
N SER A 666 -0.88 -18.86 -15.34
CA SER A 666 -0.99 -18.33 -16.71
C SER A 666 -1.35 -16.85 -16.75
N ARG A 667 -1.87 -16.25 -15.68
CA ARG A 667 -2.09 -14.80 -15.54
C ARG A 667 -2.08 -14.45 -14.05
N GLN A 668 -1.37 -13.40 -13.71
CA GLN A 668 -1.48 -12.77 -12.40
C GLN A 668 -2.58 -11.70 -12.46
N GLY A 669 -3.46 -11.71 -11.47
CA GLY A 669 -4.47 -10.68 -11.26
C GLY A 669 -3.83 -9.38 -10.79
N ASP A 670 -4.53 -8.26 -11.00
CA ASP A 670 -3.96 -6.98 -10.61
C ASP A 670 -3.85 -6.85 -9.09
N THR A 671 -2.90 -6.01 -8.67
CA THR A 671 -2.81 -5.53 -7.28
C THR A 671 -3.74 -4.34 -7.07
N HIS A 672 -3.56 -3.59 -5.97
CA HIS A 672 -4.26 -2.31 -5.78
C HIS A 672 -4.07 -1.36 -6.98
N ASN A 673 -2.85 -1.35 -7.52
CA ASN A 673 -2.56 -0.66 -8.77
C ASN A 673 -3.01 -1.55 -9.94
N GLN A 674 -4.20 -1.25 -10.48
CA GLN A 674 -4.81 -2.03 -11.54
C GLN A 674 -4.15 -1.78 -12.90
N GLU A 675 -3.05 -2.48 -13.17
CA GLU A 675 -2.30 -2.35 -14.41
C GLU A 675 -3.16 -2.66 -15.64
N SER A 676 -4.05 -3.65 -15.55
CA SER A 676 -4.95 -4.00 -16.66
C SER A 676 -5.82 -2.84 -17.16
N LEU A 677 -6.13 -1.86 -16.31
CA LEU A 677 -6.92 -0.68 -16.68
C LEU A 677 -6.17 0.23 -17.67
N LEU A 678 -4.84 0.19 -17.65
CA LEU A 678 -3.97 1.01 -18.50
C LEU A 678 -3.71 0.36 -19.86
N HIS A 679 -3.97 -0.94 -19.98
CA HIS A 679 -3.75 -1.69 -21.20
C HIS A 679 -5.03 -1.82 -22.02
N HIS A 680 -4.89 -1.93 -23.34
CA HIS A 680 -5.97 -2.32 -24.26
C HIS A 680 -7.25 -1.47 -24.16
N ASP A 681 -7.09 -0.20 -23.79
CA ASP A 681 -8.16 0.78 -23.59
C ASP A 681 -9.24 0.32 -22.61
N VAL A 682 -8.89 -0.52 -21.63
CA VAL A 682 -9.85 -1.08 -20.67
C VAL A 682 -10.55 0.03 -19.89
N LEU A 683 -9.83 0.98 -19.28
CA LEU A 683 -10.47 2.05 -18.51
C LEU A 683 -11.39 2.94 -19.37
N PRO A 684 -10.97 3.45 -20.55
CA PRO A 684 -11.89 4.15 -21.45
C PRO A 684 -13.16 3.35 -21.78
N ARG A 685 -13.03 2.06 -22.07
CA ARG A 685 -14.17 1.18 -22.36
C ARG A 685 -15.08 0.95 -21.16
N LEU A 686 -14.53 0.88 -19.95
CA LEU A 686 -15.33 0.81 -18.72
C LEU A 686 -16.08 2.13 -18.47
N ILE A 687 -15.47 3.27 -18.78
CA ILE A 687 -16.13 4.57 -18.70
C ILE A 687 -17.29 4.65 -19.71
N ASP A 688 -17.03 4.31 -20.97
CA ASP A 688 -18.07 4.31 -22.01
C ASP A 688 -19.17 3.27 -21.72
N ALA A 689 -18.81 2.13 -21.14
CA ALA A 689 -19.77 1.15 -20.63
C ALA A 689 -20.68 1.76 -19.56
N THR A 690 -20.11 2.49 -18.60
CA THR A 690 -20.88 3.14 -17.55
C THR A 690 -21.85 4.19 -18.12
N LEU A 691 -21.49 4.85 -19.21
CA LEU A 691 -22.34 5.82 -19.91
C LEU A 691 -23.41 5.16 -20.81
N CYS A 692 -23.31 3.86 -21.07
CA CYS A 692 -24.22 3.14 -21.96
C CYS A 692 -25.62 2.96 -21.34
N LYS A 693 -26.67 3.32 -22.08
CA LYS A 693 -28.07 3.25 -21.60
C LYS A 693 -28.53 1.81 -21.32
N GLU A 694 -28.08 0.88 -22.14
CA GLU A 694 -28.44 -0.55 -22.09
C GLU A 694 -27.73 -1.31 -20.96
N GLY A 695 -26.76 -0.66 -20.32
CA GLY A 695 -26.03 -1.23 -19.18
C GLY A 695 -24.53 -1.37 -19.45
N PRO A 696 -23.72 -1.32 -18.38
CA PRO A 696 -22.26 -1.40 -18.52
C PRO A 696 -21.76 -2.76 -19.00
N GLU A 697 -22.33 -3.86 -18.52
CA GLU A 697 -21.91 -5.20 -18.95
C GLU A 697 -22.13 -5.40 -20.46
N MET A 698 -23.30 -5.00 -20.95
CA MET A 698 -23.66 -5.10 -22.37
C MET A 698 -22.68 -4.38 -23.28
N HIS A 699 -22.38 -3.12 -22.95
CA HIS A 699 -21.43 -2.34 -23.74
C HIS A 699 -20.03 -2.94 -23.68
N PHE A 700 -19.56 -3.34 -22.49
CA PHE A 700 -18.23 -3.91 -22.36
C PHE A 700 -18.08 -5.23 -23.12
N HIS A 701 -19.09 -6.10 -23.13
CA HIS A 701 -19.10 -7.31 -23.94
C HIS A 701 -19.01 -7.03 -25.45
N ARG A 702 -19.70 -6.02 -25.99
CA ARG A 702 -19.61 -5.65 -27.41
C ARG A 702 -18.18 -5.32 -27.83
N THR A 703 -17.48 -4.60 -26.98
CA THR A 703 -16.11 -4.19 -27.27
C THR A 703 -15.14 -5.38 -27.33
N TRP A 704 -15.52 -6.61 -26.92
CA TRP A 704 -14.67 -7.80 -27.10
C TRP A 704 -14.56 -8.25 -28.56
N LYS A 705 -15.62 -8.08 -29.34
CA LYS A 705 -15.65 -8.42 -30.78
C LYS A 705 -14.67 -7.55 -31.58
N GLU A 706 -14.48 -6.31 -31.16
CA GLU A 706 -13.53 -5.36 -31.74
C GLU A 706 -12.06 -5.76 -31.50
N ARG A 707 -11.81 -6.67 -30.55
CA ARG A 707 -10.46 -7.20 -30.24
C ARG A 707 -10.14 -8.49 -30.99
N LEU A 708 -11.10 -9.07 -31.70
CA LEU A 708 -10.89 -10.21 -32.58
C LEU A 708 -10.27 -9.72 -33.89
N SER A 709 -9.33 -10.49 -34.43
CA SER A 709 -8.77 -10.19 -35.75
C SER A 709 -9.87 -10.16 -36.81
N ARG A 710 -9.66 -9.36 -37.87
CA ARG A 710 -10.62 -9.28 -38.98
C ARG A 710 -10.90 -10.65 -39.60
N GLU A 711 -9.87 -11.49 -39.71
CA GLU A 711 -9.99 -12.86 -40.20
C GLU A 711 -10.91 -13.70 -39.29
N ARG A 712 -10.74 -13.60 -37.96
CA ARG A 712 -11.60 -14.28 -36.99
C ARG A 712 -13.05 -13.82 -37.10
N ASN A 713 -13.28 -12.50 -37.14
CA ASN A 713 -14.62 -11.94 -37.25
C ASN A 713 -15.34 -12.39 -38.53
N ASN A 714 -14.64 -12.42 -39.67
CA ASN A 714 -15.19 -12.91 -40.93
C ASN A 714 -15.52 -14.41 -40.87
N ALA A 715 -14.66 -15.20 -40.23
CA ALA A 715 -14.88 -16.63 -40.06
C ALA A 715 -16.10 -16.93 -39.20
N GLU A 716 -16.23 -16.28 -38.04
CA GLU A 716 -17.39 -16.46 -37.17
C GLU A 716 -18.70 -16.02 -37.84
N LEU A 717 -18.67 -14.88 -38.55
CA LEU A 717 -19.83 -14.40 -39.31
C LEU A 717 -20.26 -15.40 -40.40
N TRP A 718 -19.30 -16.00 -41.10
CA TRP A 718 -19.60 -17.01 -42.11
C TRP A 718 -20.10 -18.32 -41.49
N LEU A 719 -19.56 -18.76 -40.36
CA LEU A 719 -20.02 -19.95 -39.66
C LEU A 719 -21.45 -19.78 -39.11
N GLY A 720 -21.80 -18.54 -38.74
CA GLY A 720 -23.10 -18.19 -38.18
C GLY A 720 -23.11 -18.24 -36.66
N TYR A 721 -24.11 -17.58 -36.08
CA TYR A 721 -24.28 -17.41 -34.64
C TYR A 721 -25.60 -18.00 -34.11
N SER A 722 -26.56 -18.28 -35.00
CA SER A 722 -27.84 -18.92 -34.66
C SER A 722 -27.84 -20.41 -34.98
N PRO A 723 -28.72 -21.20 -34.30
CA PRO A 723 -28.92 -22.60 -34.64
C PRO A 723 -29.21 -22.84 -36.12
N GLU A 724 -30.08 -22.03 -36.71
CA GLU A 724 -30.49 -22.13 -38.11
C GLU A 724 -29.33 -21.86 -39.07
N GLN A 725 -28.52 -20.83 -38.76
CA GLN A 725 -27.35 -20.48 -39.58
C GLN A 725 -26.28 -21.57 -39.54
N ILE A 726 -26.10 -22.26 -38.43
CA ILE A 726 -25.09 -23.32 -38.32
C ILE A 726 -25.64 -24.65 -38.88
N MET A 727 -26.92 -24.96 -38.67
CA MET A 727 -27.57 -26.14 -39.23
C MET A 727 -27.60 -26.13 -40.77
N ARG A 728 -27.49 -24.97 -41.43
CA ARG A 728 -27.34 -24.89 -42.89
C ARG A 728 -26.09 -25.63 -43.42
N LEU A 729 -25.10 -25.85 -42.55
CA LEU A 729 -23.86 -26.55 -42.89
C LEU A 729 -24.01 -28.07 -42.78
N TRP A 730 -25.11 -28.57 -42.21
CA TRP A 730 -25.31 -30.00 -42.00
C TRP A 730 -25.49 -30.72 -43.33
N SER A 731 -24.80 -31.85 -43.45
CA SER A 731 -24.89 -32.75 -44.59
C SER A 731 -26.06 -33.72 -44.46
N THR A 732 -26.49 -34.00 -43.23
CA THR A 732 -27.69 -34.76 -42.94
C THR A 732 -28.88 -33.83 -42.74
N ASN A 733 -30.08 -34.30 -43.07
CA ASN A 733 -31.33 -33.60 -42.73
C ASN A 733 -31.63 -33.61 -41.21
N GLY A 734 -30.63 -33.83 -40.34
CA GLY A 734 -30.76 -33.82 -38.87
C GLY A 734 -31.43 -35.04 -38.23
N HIS A 735 -31.83 -36.06 -39.00
CA HIS A 735 -32.63 -37.20 -38.53
C HIS A 735 -31.89 -38.56 -38.51
N GLN A 736 -30.59 -38.61 -38.82
CA GLN A 736 -29.87 -39.89 -38.85
C GLN A 736 -29.32 -40.29 -37.47
N SER A 737 -29.86 -41.37 -36.91
CA SER A 737 -29.47 -41.92 -35.61
C SER A 737 -28.28 -42.86 -35.74
N GLY A 738 -27.05 -42.38 -35.51
CA GLY A 738 -25.94 -43.29 -35.24
C GLY A 738 -24.54 -42.72 -35.44
N LYS A 739 -24.35 -41.80 -36.40
CA LYS A 739 -23.06 -41.12 -36.61
C LYS A 739 -23.25 -39.62 -36.43
N HIS A 740 -22.66 -39.07 -35.39
CA HIS A 740 -22.74 -37.63 -35.09
C HIS A 740 -21.54 -36.83 -35.59
N LEU A 741 -20.42 -37.48 -35.94
CA LEU A 741 -19.21 -36.82 -36.43
C LEU A 741 -19.08 -36.96 -37.95
N HIS A 742 -19.11 -35.84 -38.66
CA HIS A 742 -19.01 -35.75 -40.11
C HIS A 742 -17.74 -35.03 -40.52
N ASP A 743 -16.92 -35.63 -41.38
CA ASP A 743 -15.68 -35.01 -41.83
C ASP A 743 -15.95 -33.79 -42.71
N VAL A 744 -15.26 -32.69 -42.43
CA VAL A 744 -15.27 -31.48 -43.25
C VAL A 744 -14.06 -31.55 -44.19
N PRO A 745 -14.24 -31.67 -45.53
CA PRO A 745 -13.12 -31.83 -46.45
C PRO A 745 -12.22 -30.59 -46.50
N MET A 746 -10.89 -30.77 -46.55
CA MET A 746 -9.90 -29.66 -46.46
C MET A 746 -10.05 -28.55 -47.51
N GLY A 747 -10.66 -28.85 -48.66
CA GLY A 747 -10.88 -27.88 -49.74
C GLY A 747 -12.18 -27.08 -49.64
N THR A 748 -13.02 -27.30 -48.63
CA THR A 748 -14.29 -26.58 -48.49
C THR A 748 -14.12 -25.25 -47.79
N GLU A 749 -15.06 -24.34 -48.05
CA GLU A 749 -15.10 -23.05 -47.37
C GLU A 749 -15.31 -23.20 -45.85
N GLU A 750 -16.10 -24.19 -45.43
CA GLU A 750 -16.27 -24.50 -44.01
C GLU A 750 -14.96 -24.88 -43.33
N TYR A 751 -14.16 -25.75 -43.95
CA TYR A 751 -12.84 -26.09 -43.41
C TYR A 751 -11.96 -24.85 -43.28
N ARG A 752 -11.96 -23.99 -44.32
CA ARG A 752 -11.20 -22.73 -44.31
C ARG A 752 -11.63 -21.82 -43.17
N MET A 753 -12.94 -21.65 -42.95
CA MET A 753 -13.47 -20.79 -41.88
C MET A 753 -13.20 -21.33 -40.49
N VAL A 754 -13.42 -22.62 -40.25
CA VAL A 754 -13.11 -23.23 -38.94
C VAL A 754 -11.60 -23.17 -38.67
N ASN A 755 -10.76 -23.42 -39.68
CA ASN A 755 -9.31 -23.33 -39.53
C ASN A 755 -8.83 -21.89 -39.31
N ALA A 756 -9.40 -20.90 -40.01
CA ALA A 756 -9.12 -19.48 -39.80
C ALA A 756 -9.49 -19.06 -38.37
N ALA A 757 -10.66 -19.47 -37.90
CA ALA A 757 -11.09 -19.25 -36.53
C ALA A 757 -10.12 -19.92 -35.52
N PHE A 758 -9.76 -21.18 -35.74
CA PHE A 758 -8.81 -21.94 -34.90
C PHE A 758 -7.42 -21.31 -34.84
N LYS A 759 -6.95 -20.74 -35.95
CA LYS A 759 -5.61 -20.15 -36.05
C LYS A 759 -5.50 -18.71 -35.60
N ALA A 760 -6.61 -17.99 -35.57
CA ALA A 760 -6.61 -16.58 -35.23
C ALA A 760 -5.99 -16.32 -33.85
N LEU A 761 -5.09 -15.35 -33.81
CA LEU A 761 -4.61 -14.72 -32.59
C LEU A 761 -5.37 -13.40 -32.37
N PRO A 762 -5.48 -12.93 -31.12
CA PRO A 762 -6.01 -11.60 -30.84
C PRO A 762 -5.19 -10.51 -31.53
N ILE A 763 -5.81 -9.35 -31.73
CA ILE A 763 -5.12 -8.17 -32.27
C ILE A 763 -4.03 -7.69 -31.32
N GLU A 764 -4.23 -7.88 -30.02
CA GLU A 764 -3.27 -7.49 -28.99
C GLU A 764 -2.49 -8.65 -28.42
N GLN A 765 -1.42 -8.30 -27.71
CA GLN A 765 -0.68 -9.25 -26.91
C GLN A 765 -1.60 -9.92 -25.87
N GLN A 766 -1.47 -11.25 -25.75
CA GLN A 766 -2.26 -12.02 -24.80
C GLN A 766 -1.85 -11.71 -23.36
N ALA A 767 -2.83 -11.43 -22.50
CA ALA A 767 -2.60 -11.26 -21.07
C ALA A 767 -2.19 -12.56 -20.35
N TYR A 768 -2.43 -13.71 -20.99
CA TYR A 768 -1.99 -15.00 -20.48
C TYR A 768 -0.56 -15.30 -20.94
N ILE A 769 0.30 -15.67 -19.98
CA ILE A 769 1.66 -16.15 -20.17
C ILE A 769 1.59 -17.55 -20.79
N LEU A 770 1.45 -17.58 -22.11
CA LEU A 770 1.45 -18.79 -22.93
C LEU A 770 2.77 -18.91 -23.70
N SER A 771 2.90 -19.97 -24.49
CA SER A 771 4.05 -20.10 -25.39
C SER A 771 4.10 -18.96 -26.42
N PRO A 772 5.28 -18.58 -26.94
CA PRO A 772 5.38 -17.49 -27.93
C PRO A 772 4.53 -17.76 -29.19
N PRO A 773 4.00 -16.75 -29.91
CA PRO A 773 3.19 -16.96 -31.12
C PRO A 773 3.85 -17.87 -32.18
N GLU A 774 5.18 -17.87 -32.25
CA GLU A 774 5.99 -18.64 -33.18
C GLU A 774 5.85 -20.15 -32.96
N THR A 775 5.58 -20.60 -31.73
CA THR A 775 5.33 -22.03 -31.44
C THR A 775 3.93 -22.46 -31.87
N TRP A 776 2.97 -21.53 -31.94
CA TRP A 776 1.61 -21.78 -32.41
C TRP A 776 1.50 -21.77 -33.93
N ALA A 777 2.34 -20.98 -34.61
CA ALA A 777 2.39 -20.89 -36.06
C ALA A 777 2.43 -22.27 -36.77
N PRO A 778 3.31 -23.23 -36.40
CA PRO A 778 3.40 -24.54 -37.05
C PRO A 778 2.28 -25.53 -36.71
N VAL A 779 1.45 -25.27 -35.68
CA VAL A 779 0.32 -26.14 -35.31
C VAL A 779 -0.64 -26.25 -36.50
N ARG A 780 -1.30 -27.38 -36.75
CA ARG A 780 -2.24 -27.52 -37.88
C ARG A 780 -3.49 -28.28 -37.47
N ALA A 781 -4.64 -27.88 -37.99
CA ALA A 781 -5.85 -28.68 -37.89
C ALA A 781 -5.73 -29.88 -38.83
N LEU A 782 -5.33 -31.04 -38.32
CA LEU A 782 -5.15 -32.26 -39.15
C LEU A 782 -6.48 -32.79 -39.70
N ARG A 783 -7.56 -32.64 -38.92
CA ARG A 783 -8.91 -33.10 -39.27
C ARG A 783 -9.93 -32.19 -38.59
N ILE A 784 -10.96 -31.81 -39.32
CA ILE A 784 -12.11 -31.06 -38.80
C ILE A 784 -13.33 -31.95 -38.97
N GLN A 785 -14.09 -32.14 -37.90
CA GLN A 785 -15.31 -32.93 -37.89
C GLN A 785 -16.45 -32.07 -37.35
N ARG A 786 -17.51 -31.93 -38.14
CA ARG A 786 -18.74 -31.27 -37.72
C ARG A 786 -19.57 -32.23 -36.87
N VAL A 787 -20.14 -31.70 -35.80
CA VAL A 787 -21.09 -32.41 -34.95
C VAL A 787 -22.51 -32.20 -35.47
N GLU A 788 -23.13 -33.26 -35.95
CA GLU A 788 -24.54 -33.30 -36.39
C GLU A 788 -25.34 -34.19 -35.41
N ASN A 789 -25.76 -33.60 -34.29
CA ASN A 789 -26.58 -34.26 -33.28
C ASN A 789 -27.95 -33.58 -33.22
N GLY A 790 -28.89 -34.04 -34.04
CA GLY A 790 -30.25 -33.51 -34.15
C GLY A 790 -30.99 -33.47 -32.80
N PRO A 791 -31.09 -34.59 -32.07
CA PRO A 791 -31.70 -34.62 -30.74
C PRO A 791 -31.12 -33.57 -29.77
N GLN A 792 -29.80 -33.44 -29.71
CA GLN A 792 -29.15 -32.42 -28.86
C GLN A 792 -29.48 -30.99 -29.34
N GLY A 793 -29.54 -30.80 -30.66
CA GLY A 793 -29.95 -29.54 -31.30
C GLY A 793 -31.36 -29.11 -30.90
N ASP A 794 -32.31 -30.04 -30.90
CA ASP A 794 -33.72 -29.78 -30.58
C ASP A 794 -34.01 -29.73 -29.08
N ALA A 795 -33.36 -30.57 -28.28
CA ALA A 795 -33.62 -30.68 -26.84
C ALA A 795 -32.86 -29.66 -25.99
N SER A 796 -31.68 -29.21 -26.42
CA SER A 796 -30.86 -28.26 -25.65
C SER A 796 -30.61 -26.99 -26.45
N TRP A 797 -29.99 -27.11 -27.62
CA TRP A 797 -29.47 -25.92 -28.28
C TRP A 797 -30.58 -24.93 -28.67
N LYS A 798 -31.59 -25.30 -29.46
CA LYS A 798 -32.67 -24.38 -29.86
C LYS A 798 -33.45 -23.80 -28.66
N PRO A 799 -33.88 -24.59 -27.66
CA PRO A 799 -34.59 -24.05 -26.49
C PRO A 799 -33.79 -22.99 -25.72
N TYR A 800 -32.52 -23.25 -25.41
CA TYR A 800 -31.68 -22.29 -24.71
C TYR A 800 -31.37 -21.04 -25.57
N TYR A 801 -31.36 -21.14 -26.92
CA TYR A 801 -31.25 -19.97 -27.80
C TYR A 801 -32.47 -19.07 -27.64
N LYS A 802 -33.67 -19.66 -27.74
CA LYS A 802 -34.93 -18.95 -27.57
C LYS A 802 -35.07 -18.35 -26.18
N SER A 803 -34.59 -19.06 -25.16
CA SER A 803 -34.55 -18.55 -23.78
C SER A 803 -33.63 -17.33 -23.65
N LEU A 804 -32.45 -17.34 -24.28
CA LEU A 804 -31.56 -16.19 -24.34
C LEU A 804 -32.24 -14.99 -25.02
N LEU A 805 -32.83 -15.20 -26.21
CA LEU A 805 -33.53 -14.14 -26.94
C LEU A 805 -34.63 -13.50 -26.09
N ARG A 806 -35.48 -14.33 -25.47
CA ARG A 806 -36.55 -13.84 -24.58
C ARG A 806 -35.97 -13.08 -23.38
N SER A 807 -34.92 -13.60 -22.76
CA SER A 807 -34.30 -12.95 -21.60
C SER A 807 -33.72 -11.57 -21.95
N LEU A 808 -33.10 -11.42 -23.12
CA LEU A 808 -32.63 -10.11 -23.59
C LEU A 808 -33.79 -9.17 -23.91
N GLU A 809 -34.83 -9.67 -24.55
CA GLU A 809 -36.06 -8.92 -24.85
C GLU A 809 -36.75 -8.41 -23.56
N ASP A 810 -36.89 -9.27 -22.55
CA ASP A 810 -37.44 -8.94 -21.23
C ASP A 810 -36.62 -7.84 -20.52
N GLN A 811 -35.32 -7.77 -20.81
CA GLN A 811 -34.38 -6.78 -20.31
C GLN A 811 -34.33 -5.49 -21.15
N GLY A 812 -35.07 -5.43 -22.26
CA GLY A 812 -35.02 -4.32 -23.21
C GLY A 812 -33.69 -4.22 -23.97
N VAL A 813 -32.95 -5.32 -24.06
CA VAL A 813 -31.66 -5.42 -24.76
C VAL A 813 -31.86 -6.09 -26.11
N GLU A 814 -31.39 -5.46 -27.19
CA GLU A 814 -31.44 -6.06 -28.52
C GLU A 814 -30.42 -7.21 -28.65
N PHE A 815 -30.85 -8.34 -29.20
CA PHE A 815 -29.94 -9.44 -29.49
C PHE A 815 -28.97 -9.06 -30.62
N GLU A 816 -27.69 -9.09 -30.28
CA GLU A 816 -26.59 -8.84 -31.21
C GLU A 816 -25.76 -10.11 -31.48
N PRO A 817 -25.76 -10.63 -32.73
CA PRO A 817 -24.91 -11.74 -33.15
C PRO A 817 -23.42 -11.43 -33.06
N GLY A 818 -22.63 -12.38 -32.53
CA GLY A 818 -21.21 -12.19 -32.25
C GLY A 818 -20.92 -11.55 -30.89
N THR A 819 -21.94 -11.03 -30.20
CA THR A 819 -21.81 -10.50 -28.83
C THR A 819 -22.44 -11.46 -27.82
N HIS A 820 -23.69 -11.89 -28.05
CA HIS A 820 -24.44 -12.80 -27.16
C HIS A 820 -24.29 -14.29 -27.53
N THR A 821 -23.79 -14.52 -28.73
CA THR A 821 -23.45 -15.84 -29.26
C THR A 821 -22.16 -15.64 -30.04
N CYS A 822 -21.09 -16.27 -29.61
CA CYS A 822 -19.77 -16.16 -30.23
C CYS A 822 -19.17 -17.56 -30.34
N TRP A 823 -18.20 -17.74 -31.23
CA TRP A 823 -17.45 -18.99 -31.28
C TRP A 823 -16.37 -18.99 -30.21
N ALA A 824 -16.24 -20.11 -29.51
CA ALA A 824 -15.20 -20.34 -28.51
C ALA A 824 -14.71 -21.78 -28.57
N PHE A 825 -13.61 -22.05 -27.88
CA PHE A 825 -12.96 -23.35 -27.86
C PHE A 825 -13.05 -24.00 -26.48
N HIS A 826 -13.25 -25.30 -26.48
CA HIS A 826 -13.30 -26.12 -25.27
C HIS A 826 -12.28 -27.25 -25.37
N GLY A 827 -11.50 -27.42 -24.30
CA GLY A 827 -10.59 -28.54 -24.13
C GLY A 827 -11.09 -29.46 -23.03
N CYS A 828 -11.09 -30.76 -23.31
CA CYS A 828 -11.30 -31.81 -22.34
C CYS A 828 -10.56 -33.08 -22.80
N ASN A 829 -10.55 -34.12 -21.99
CA ASN A 829 -10.02 -35.42 -22.42
C ASN A 829 -10.94 -36.06 -23.48
N ASN A 830 -10.41 -37.04 -24.22
CA ASN A 830 -11.14 -37.68 -25.32
C ASN A 830 -12.46 -38.33 -24.86
N GLU A 831 -12.48 -38.97 -23.69
CA GLU A 831 -13.68 -39.62 -23.15
C GLU A 831 -14.80 -38.60 -22.87
N ALA A 832 -14.47 -37.46 -22.27
CA ALA A 832 -15.41 -36.38 -22.02
C ALA A 832 -15.89 -35.76 -23.33
N LEU A 833 -15.02 -35.58 -24.32
CA LEU A 833 -15.40 -35.05 -25.63
C LEU A 833 -16.37 -36.00 -26.35
N GLU A 834 -16.11 -37.31 -26.34
CA GLU A 834 -17.03 -38.31 -26.87
C GLU A 834 -18.37 -38.31 -26.12
N SER A 835 -18.34 -38.18 -24.79
CA SER A 835 -19.57 -38.04 -24.00
C SER A 835 -20.37 -36.79 -24.38
N ILE A 836 -19.71 -35.66 -24.63
CA ILE A 836 -20.37 -34.41 -25.02
C ILE A 836 -21.01 -34.53 -26.40
N VAL A 837 -20.27 -35.12 -27.37
CA VAL A 837 -20.73 -35.27 -28.76
C VAL A 837 -21.90 -36.24 -28.87
N ASN A 838 -21.86 -37.35 -28.13
CA ASN A 838 -22.85 -38.41 -28.24
C ASN A 838 -24.04 -38.26 -27.27
N ASN A 839 -24.06 -37.24 -26.40
CA ASN A 839 -25.18 -37.01 -25.50
C ASN A 839 -26.37 -36.40 -26.27
N PRO A 840 -27.52 -37.08 -26.36
CA PRO A 840 -28.65 -36.65 -27.19
C PRO A 840 -29.47 -35.53 -26.57
N VAL A 841 -29.19 -35.13 -25.33
CA VAL A 841 -29.98 -34.13 -24.60
C VAL A 841 -29.12 -32.95 -24.22
N CYS A 842 -28.15 -33.12 -23.32
CA CYS A 842 -27.48 -32.00 -22.68
C CYS A 842 -26.21 -31.56 -23.41
N GLY A 843 -25.51 -32.49 -24.09
CA GLY A 843 -24.15 -32.27 -24.54
C GLY A 843 -23.21 -32.03 -23.36
N PHE A 844 -22.96 -30.75 -23.06
CA PHE A 844 -22.20 -30.33 -21.89
C PHE A 844 -22.99 -30.55 -20.61
N GLN A 845 -22.33 -31.12 -19.60
CA GLN A 845 -22.90 -31.33 -18.26
C GLN A 845 -22.09 -30.49 -17.26
N PRO A 846 -22.60 -29.34 -16.78
CA PRO A 846 -21.86 -28.46 -15.88
C PRO A 846 -21.43 -29.12 -14.56
N LEU A 847 -22.17 -30.13 -14.09
CA LEU A 847 -21.80 -30.92 -12.91
C LEU A 847 -20.69 -31.95 -13.18
N ALA A 848 -20.42 -32.26 -14.46
CA ALA A 848 -19.33 -33.13 -14.88
C ALA A 848 -18.02 -32.35 -15.16
N SER A 849 -18.04 -31.01 -15.09
CA SER A 849 -16.82 -30.18 -15.18
C SER A 849 -15.91 -30.55 -14.00
N GLY A 850 -14.83 -31.28 -14.29
CA GLY A 850 -13.93 -31.77 -13.26
C GLY A 850 -13.32 -30.63 -12.44
N THR A 851 -13.39 -30.78 -11.12
CA THR A 851 -12.74 -29.99 -10.06
C THR A 851 -11.20 -30.03 -10.10
N ARG A 852 -10.58 -30.43 -11.22
CA ARG A 852 -9.18 -30.86 -11.28
C ARG A 852 -8.14 -29.76 -11.04
N SER A 853 -8.54 -28.49 -11.00
CA SER A 853 -7.70 -27.40 -10.51
C SER A 853 -8.50 -26.10 -10.51
N THR A 854 -9.01 -25.69 -9.35
CA THR A 854 -9.57 -24.35 -9.04
C THR A 854 -10.69 -23.83 -9.96
N THR A 855 -11.92 -23.78 -9.45
CA THR A 855 -13.07 -23.07 -10.07
C THR A 855 -12.89 -21.56 -9.95
N LEU A 856 -11.89 -21.02 -10.66
CA LEU A 856 -11.45 -19.62 -10.56
C LEU A 856 -12.54 -18.61 -10.86
N TRP A 857 -13.40 -18.93 -11.83
CA TRP A 857 -14.45 -18.04 -12.30
C TRP A 857 -15.85 -18.56 -11.93
N GLY A 858 -15.92 -19.49 -10.97
CA GLY A 858 -17.14 -20.15 -10.53
C GLY A 858 -17.27 -21.60 -11.02
N SER A 859 -18.28 -22.28 -10.54
CA SER A 859 -18.60 -23.66 -10.95
C SER A 859 -19.27 -23.64 -12.32
N GLY A 860 -18.68 -24.30 -13.32
CA GLY A 860 -19.28 -24.38 -14.66
C GLY A 860 -18.34 -24.93 -15.73
N THR A 861 -18.84 -24.95 -16.96
CA THR A 861 -18.09 -25.35 -18.15
C THR A 861 -17.33 -24.15 -18.71
N TYR A 862 -16.01 -24.29 -18.85
CA TYR A 862 -15.15 -23.24 -19.35
C TYR A 862 -14.98 -23.27 -20.86
N PHE A 863 -15.02 -22.10 -21.48
CA PHE A 863 -14.71 -21.89 -22.89
C PHE A 863 -13.66 -20.80 -23.00
N ALA A 864 -12.73 -20.97 -23.94
CA ALA A 864 -11.69 -19.99 -24.22
C ALA A 864 -11.94 -19.37 -25.60
N ARG A 865 -11.76 -18.05 -25.69
CA ARG A 865 -11.79 -17.35 -26.98
C ARG A 865 -10.79 -17.93 -27.99
N ASP A 866 -9.58 -18.24 -27.53
CA ASP A 866 -8.46 -18.64 -28.38
C ASP A 866 -8.15 -20.14 -28.23
N ALA A 867 -8.05 -20.87 -29.36
CA ALA A 867 -7.69 -22.29 -29.34
C ALA A 867 -6.29 -22.54 -28.77
N LYS A 868 -5.38 -21.57 -28.97
CA LYS A 868 -4.03 -21.60 -28.40
C LYS A 868 -4.05 -21.69 -26.88
N TYR A 869 -4.95 -20.97 -26.20
CA TYR A 869 -5.09 -21.05 -24.74
C TYR A 869 -5.50 -22.45 -24.29
N VAL A 870 -6.42 -23.08 -25.03
CA VAL A 870 -6.86 -24.46 -24.77
C VAL A 870 -5.70 -25.47 -24.92
N ALA A 871 -4.91 -25.31 -25.98
CA ALA A 871 -3.79 -26.20 -26.27
C ALA A 871 -2.62 -26.02 -25.28
N ASP A 872 -2.17 -24.80 -25.06
CA ASP A 872 -1.02 -24.48 -24.21
C ASP A 872 -1.33 -24.67 -22.72
N GLY A 873 -2.57 -24.40 -22.31
CA GLY A 873 -3.02 -24.58 -20.94
C GLY A 873 -3.20 -26.04 -20.52
N GLY A 874 -2.96 -27.01 -21.42
CA GLY A 874 -3.07 -28.44 -21.10
C GLY A 874 -4.51 -28.94 -20.92
N PHE A 875 -5.50 -28.18 -21.41
CA PHE A 875 -6.91 -28.50 -21.21
C PHE A 875 -7.42 -29.65 -22.10
N CYS A 876 -6.67 -30.02 -23.15
CA CYS A 876 -7.00 -31.13 -24.06
C CYS A 876 -6.81 -32.52 -23.45
N GLY A 877 -6.39 -32.62 -22.19
CA GLY A 877 -5.94 -33.88 -21.59
C GLY A 877 -4.64 -34.40 -22.20
N ALA A 878 -4.38 -35.70 -22.02
CA ALA A 878 -3.20 -36.34 -22.61
C ALA A 878 -3.34 -36.39 -24.14
N PRO A 879 -2.28 -36.07 -24.90
CA PRO A 879 -2.27 -36.30 -26.34
C PRO A 879 -2.53 -37.76 -26.67
N ASN A 880 -3.05 -38.02 -27.87
CA ASN A 880 -3.12 -39.35 -28.45
C ASN A 880 -1.71 -39.95 -28.61
N ALA A 881 -1.64 -41.26 -28.85
CA ALA A 881 -0.36 -41.96 -29.05
C ALA A 881 0.50 -41.39 -30.20
N ASP A 882 -0.13 -40.77 -31.19
CA ASP A 882 0.51 -40.09 -32.33
C ASP A 882 0.85 -38.60 -32.04
N GLY A 883 0.64 -38.14 -30.81
CA GLY A 883 0.84 -36.77 -30.37
C GLY A 883 -0.29 -35.81 -30.71
N THR A 884 -1.36 -36.26 -31.37
CA THR A 884 -2.49 -35.40 -31.74
C THR A 884 -3.37 -35.05 -30.54
N ARG A 885 -4.08 -33.92 -30.63
CA ARG A 885 -5.01 -33.44 -29.60
C ARG A 885 -6.36 -33.10 -30.24
N ARG A 886 -7.44 -33.16 -29.45
CA ARG A 886 -8.79 -32.78 -29.88
C ARG A 886 -9.27 -31.56 -29.10
N ILE A 887 -9.87 -30.61 -29.80
CA ILE A 887 -10.44 -29.38 -29.25
C ILE A 887 -11.84 -29.23 -29.84
N GLY A 888 -12.84 -28.92 -29.00
CA GLY A 888 -14.17 -28.57 -29.45
C GLY A 888 -14.23 -27.10 -29.87
N ALA A 889 -14.72 -26.81 -31.07
CA ALA A 889 -15.17 -25.48 -31.46
C ALA A 889 -16.69 -25.40 -31.21
N CYS A 890 -17.11 -24.47 -30.36
CA CYS A 890 -18.48 -24.38 -29.86
C CYS A 890 -19.01 -22.98 -30.09
N ALA A 891 -20.33 -22.84 -30.20
CA ALA A 891 -21.02 -21.55 -30.19
C ALA A 891 -21.74 -21.37 -28.84
N PRO A 892 -21.00 -21.09 -27.73
CA PRO A 892 -21.62 -20.80 -26.45
C PRO A 892 -22.49 -19.55 -26.52
N ARG A 893 -23.35 -19.44 -25.51
CA ARG A 893 -24.21 -18.29 -25.28
C ARG A 893 -23.63 -17.48 -24.15
N THR A 894 -23.50 -16.20 -24.40
CA THR A 894 -23.17 -15.19 -23.41
C THR A 894 -24.47 -14.44 -23.10
N SER A 895 -25.04 -14.76 -21.95
CA SER A 895 -26.13 -13.97 -21.36
C SER A 895 -25.55 -13.10 -20.26
N CYS A 896 -25.82 -11.81 -20.32
CA CYS A 896 -25.65 -10.92 -19.17
C CYS A 896 -26.74 -11.30 -18.17
N TRP A 897 -26.35 -11.80 -17.00
CA TRP A 897 -27.30 -12.20 -15.97
C TRP A 897 -27.45 -11.11 -14.93
N ARG A 898 -28.68 -10.62 -14.82
CA ARG A 898 -29.33 -10.35 -13.56
C ARG A 898 -30.77 -10.83 -13.61
#